data_AF-A0A397DBR8-F1
#
_entry.id   AF-A0A397DBR8-F1
#
_cell.length_a   1.000
_cell.length_b   1.000
_cell.length_c   1.000
_cell.angle_alpha   90.00
_cell.angle_beta   90.00
_cell.angle_gamma   90.00
#
_symmetry.space_group_name_H-M   'P 1'
#
loop_
_entity.id
_entity.type
_entity.pdbx_description
1 polymer ?
#
loop_
_entity_poly.entity_id
_entity_poly.type
_entity_poly.pdbx_seq_one_letter_code
_entity_poly.pdbx_strand_id
1 'polypeptide(L)'
;MLELIESSDASAEADSPPSRCCFNDGDVISLRADTDWFMGRCNGCVPRGAYPDSAFVHVSDPKDAPWAQWQVFNTCDGKLVLQADTGKYLGRCNNCAPGAAYPDQAFVHVEDWHTSPWAKWVCVDAGNGKIALQADSGRYLASTNHYDPKAHHYCPRNCCADYDHPNTHHYNPSTNHYDPKAHHCCPRNCCADYDHPYTHHYNPSTNHYDPKAHHYCSRNCCTNHYNPKAHHYSPRNCCADYDHPYTHDCSPHYFHPCTDPSAKAVSCATMVLGFHHKFIEIHLESKSEHEAHDCLFFLWHRRYLLAYETMLRSLGDQYRCITLPFWDFSTLSAKYATGSCSTFPECNPLLSDMGALETVGYDLGAGTYTVSGAGCQADTCVKSAHPVTRNFCQSQDAFSTKRCYQYVAACIPRNKWSLTAPPSDTYISNVYNQLFSSKPYDFTKVTKGVQYRYHNGIHGALASTMGTFASPGDPIFYVHHATVDALYAIYYQCVVPPLNYDLKHSTVWPNRANWGASCSKVRNGVTGAYEPTDHLTMNLIGANGKYVDVQDPSSVLKPFFDAVGLQTFADLYDIRALGEMSYSYDFGLSSLGGLAQQCDNYASPTTVRVGLEEATTDEVVSKEDQFMREMYLYCQAQNVPQDQIMERINWMQCVFHNECKQGVFDYSDAFRTSFDVHGSPYCYVTISQLANRTLSINVPGWEQVYARHYSCASTVM
;
A
#
# COMPACT_ATOMS: atom_id res chain seq x y z
N MET A 1 13.76 -8.38 -34.35
CA MET A 1 12.95 -9.22 -33.43
C MET A 1 13.52 -9.02 -32.02
N LEU A 2 12.77 -9.32 -30.95
CA LEU A 2 13.35 -9.34 -29.61
C LEU A 2 13.79 -10.77 -29.22
N GLU A 3 15.08 -10.90 -28.90
CA GLU A 3 15.76 -12.14 -28.50
C GLU A 3 16.47 -11.91 -27.15
N LEU A 4 16.84 -12.98 -26.45
CA LEU A 4 17.61 -12.87 -25.21
C LEU A 4 19.09 -13.15 -25.44
N ILE A 5 19.95 -12.23 -25.02
CA ILE A 5 21.40 -12.30 -25.19
C ILE A 5 22.15 -12.30 -23.85
N GLU A 6 23.41 -12.76 -23.89
CA GLU A 6 24.37 -12.64 -22.80
C GLU A 6 25.01 -11.24 -22.82
N SER A 7 25.23 -10.64 -21.65
CA SER A 7 25.75 -9.27 -21.54
C SER A 7 27.25 -9.21 -21.82
N SER A 8 27.68 -8.38 -22.77
CA SER A 8 29.11 -8.18 -23.09
C SER A 8 29.75 -6.95 -22.45
N ASP A 9 28.96 -5.96 -21.97
CA ASP A 9 29.45 -4.79 -21.22
C ASP A 9 28.30 -4.23 -20.35
N ALA A 10 28.47 -4.26 -19.03
CA ALA A 10 27.54 -3.67 -18.07
C ALA A 10 28.25 -3.26 -16.76
N SER A 11 29.31 -2.46 -16.86
CA SER A 11 29.92 -1.79 -15.72
C SER A 11 29.21 -0.46 -15.46
N ALA A 12 28.41 -0.39 -14.39
CA ALA A 12 27.81 0.86 -13.91
C ALA A 12 28.39 1.22 -12.53
N GLU A 13 29.04 2.37 -12.44
CA GLU A 13 29.37 3.00 -11.15
C GLU A 13 28.09 3.54 -10.50
N ALA A 14 28.01 3.44 -9.17
CA ALA A 14 26.84 3.84 -8.42
C ALA A 14 26.85 5.34 -8.10
N ASP A 15 26.12 6.11 -8.91
CA ASP A 15 25.55 7.41 -8.52
C ASP A 15 24.02 7.29 -8.67
N SER A 16 23.28 7.63 -7.61
CA SER A 16 21.87 7.23 -7.45
C SER A 16 20.85 8.37 -7.63
N PRO A 17 20.02 8.34 -8.69
CA PRO A 17 18.66 8.87 -8.69
C PRO A 17 17.66 7.84 -8.09
N PRO A 18 16.36 8.16 -7.95
CA PRO A 18 15.35 7.15 -7.61
C PRO A 18 15.39 5.98 -8.59
N SER A 19 15.32 4.75 -8.07
CA SER A 19 15.40 3.51 -8.85
C SER A 19 14.42 3.53 -10.02
N ARG A 20 14.94 3.45 -11.25
CA ARG A 20 14.14 3.45 -12.49
C ARG A 20 13.28 2.20 -12.67
N CYS A 21 13.36 1.28 -11.72
CA CYS A 21 12.59 0.05 -11.63
C CYS A 21 11.45 0.11 -10.60
N CYS A 22 11.18 1.28 -10.01
CA CYS A 22 10.01 1.50 -9.18
C CYS A 22 8.79 1.84 -10.06
N PHE A 23 7.93 0.85 -10.30
CA PHE A 23 6.63 1.02 -10.94
C PHE A 23 5.53 0.69 -9.94
N ASN A 24 4.38 1.34 -10.04
CA ASN A 24 3.16 0.95 -9.33
C ASN A 24 2.46 -0.17 -10.09
N ASP A 25 1.69 -0.99 -9.37
CA ASP A 25 0.82 -1.99 -10.01
C ASP A 25 -0.27 -1.28 -10.81
N GLY A 26 -0.35 -1.61 -12.09
CA GLY A 26 -1.25 -0.98 -13.04
C GLY A 26 -0.65 0.18 -13.85
N ASP A 27 0.60 0.59 -13.58
CA ASP A 27 1.30 1.62 -14.39
C ASP A 27 1.34 1.20 -15.87
N VAL A 28 0.97 2.12 -16.77
CA VAL A 28 1.01 1.89 -18.22
C VAL A 28 2.27 2.53 -18.80
N ILE A 29 3.19 1.70 -19.29
CA ILE A 29 4.50 2.12 -19.83
C ILE A 29 4.65 1.82 -21.32
N SER A 30 5.57 2.52 -21.97
CA SER A 30 6.04 2.21 -23.32
C SER A 30 7.55 2.17 -23.36
N LEU A 31 8.11 1.04 -23.80
CA LEU A 31 9.56 0.80 -23.78
C LEU A 31 10.19 1.25 -25.10
N ARG A 32 10.94 2.35 -25.06
CA ARG A 32 11.66 2.92 -26.21
C ARG A 32 13.05 2.26 -26.35
N ALA A 33 13.35 1.76 -27.55
CA ALA A 33 14.66 1.23 -27.91
C ALA A 33 15.67 2.34 -28.23
N ASP A 34 16.92 1.94 -28.43
CA ASP A 34 18.03 2.79 -28.91
C ASP A 34 17.80 3.37 -30.32
N THR A 35 16.91 2.77 -31.10
CA THR A 35 16.47 3.23 -32.42
C THR A 35 15.41 4.35 -32.38
N ASP A 36 15.01 4.81 -31.18
CA ASP A 36 13.86 5.69 -30.90
C ASP A 36 12.47 5.09 -31.21
N TRP A 37 12.40 3.85 -31.70
CA TRP A 37 11.15 3.11 -31.87
C TRP A 37 10.75 2.36 -30.59
N PHE A 38 9.47 2.09 -30.42
CA PHE A 38 8.89 1.47 -29.23
C PHE A 38 8.62 -0.03 -29.43
N MET A 39 8.79 -0.79 -28.34
CA MET A 39 8.42 -2.19 -28.25
C MET A 39 6.91 -2.35 -28.16
N GLY A 40 6.34 -3.15 -29.06
CA GLY A 40 4.94 -3.57 -29.03
C GLY A 40 4.75 -5.04 -29.37
N ARG A 41 3.54 -5.54 -29.08
CA ARG A 41 3.03 -6.82 -29.53
C ARG A 41 2.72 -6.76 -31.02
N CYS A 42 3.25 -7.73 -31.75
CA CYS A 42 3.16 -7.88 -33.19
C CYS A 42 2.53 -9.24 -33.52
N ASN A 43 1.28 -9.23 -33.99
CA ASN A 43 0.50 -10.42 -34.31
C ASN A 43 0.84 -10.96 -35.71
N GLY A 44 1.14 -12.25 -35.81
CA GLY A 44 1.48 -12.94 -37.07
C GLY A 44 2.87 -12.58 -37.63
N CYS A 45 3.67 -11.79 -36.91
CA CYS A 45 4.93 -11.23 -37.40
C CYS A 45 6.10 -12.24 -37.46
N VAL A 46 5.92 -13.45 -36.91
CA VAL A 46 6.89 -14.55 -36.97
C VAL A 46 6.31 -15.68 -37.83
N PRO A 47 6.76 -15.86 -39.09
CA PRO A 47 6.26 -16.93 -39.94
C PRO A 47 6.51 -18.32 -39.34
N ARG A 48 5.42 -19.06 -39.07
CA ARG A 48 5.42 -20.36 -38.37
C ARG A 48 5.91 -20.29 -36.91
N GLY A 49 5.81 -19.13 -36.25
CA GLY A 49 6.04 -19.00 -34.81
C GLY A 49 5.12 -19.90 -33.98
N ALA A 50 5.59 -20.35 -32.81
CA ALA A 50 4.82 -21.21 -31.90
C ALA A 50 3.57 -20.52 -31.32
N TYR A 51 3.59 -19.19 -31.24
CA TYR A 51 2.48 -18.34 -30.80
C TYR A 51 2.27 -17.20 -31.82
N PRO A 52 1.04 -16.70 -31.98
CA PRO A 52 0.76 -15.62 -32.94
C PRO A 52 1.32 -14.27 -32.50
N ASP A 53 1.42 -14.01 -31.19
CA ASP A 53 1.76 -12.70 -30.64
C ASP A 53 3.21 -12.64 -30.15
N SER A 54 4.03 -11.89 -30.89
CA SER A 54 5.48 -11.76 -30.68
C SER A 54 5.85 -10.34 -30.26
N ALA A 55 6.95 -10.14 -29.52
CA ALA A 55 7.40 -8.80 -29.14
C ALA A 55 8.43 -8.24 -30.14
N PHE A 56 8.17 -7.03 -30.66
CA PHE A 56 9.02 -6.37 -31.66
C PHE A 56 9.16 -4.87 -31.37
N VAL A 57 10.31 -4.30 -31.71
CA VAL A 57 10.49 -2.84 -31.81
C VAL A 57 9.97 -2.42 -33.19
N HIS A 58 8.75 -1.86 -33.25
CA HIS A 58 8.08 -1.57 -34.52
C HIS A 58 7.02 -0.43 -34.48
N VAL A 59 6.88 0.27 -33.35
CA VAL A 59 5.92 1.37 -33.20
C VAL A 59 6.65 2.71 -33.09
N SER A 60 6.23 3.71 -33.86
CA SER A 60 6.88 5.03 -33.89
C SER A 60 6.31 6.03 -32.86
N ASP A 61 5.04 5.91 -32.49
CA ASP A 61 4.40 6.66 -31.41
C ASP A 61 3.45 5.70 -30.67
N PRO A 62 3.62 5.49 -29.34
CA PRO A 62 2.78 4.55 -28.59
C PRO A 62 1.43 5.13 -28.14
N LYS A 63 1.16 6.43 -28.31
CA LYS A 63 -0.07 7.07 -27.79
C LYS A 63 -1.34 6.47 -28.38
N ASP A 64 -1.34 6.23 -29.69
CA ASP A 64 -2.48 5.67 -30.43
C ASP A 64 -2.31 4.17 -30.74
N ALA A 65 -1.36 3.49 -30.07
CA ALA A 65 -1.01 2.09 -30.30
C ALA A 65 -1.07 1.27 -29.00
N PRO A 66 -2.26 0.77 -28.59
CA PRO A 66 -2.43 0.00 -27.36
C PRO A 66 -1.51 -1.21 -27.25
N TRP A 67 -1.16 -1.84 -28.39
CA TRP A 67 -0.21 -2.96 -28.43
C TRP A 67 1.25 -2.57 -28.09
N ALA A 68 1.58 -1.28 -27.97
CA ALA A 68 2.86 -0.78 -27.45
C ALA A 68 2.76 -0.12 -26.06
N GLN A 69 1.59 -0.25 -25.42
CA GLN A 69 1.34 0.12 -24.03
C GLN A 69 1.32 -1.16 -23.20
N TRP A 70 2.12 -1.19 -22.14
CA TRP A 70 2.32 -2.35 -21.30
C TRP A 70 1.89 -2.01 -19.88
N GLN A 71 0.94 -2.75 -19.34
CA GLN A 71 0.56 -2.61 -17.93
C GLN A 71 1.55 -3.40 -17.06
N VAL A 72 2.19 -2.72 -16.11
CA VAL A 72 3.21 -3.30 -15.25
C VAL A 72 2.56 -3.76 -13.94
N PHE A 73 2.97 -4.94 -13.47
CA PHE A 73 2.66 -5.39 -12.11
C PHE A 73 3.92 -5.93 -11.45
N ASN A 74 4.11 -5.61 -10.17
CA ASN A 74 5.16 -6.15 -9.34
C ASN A 74 4.79 -7.57 -8.90
N THR A 75 5.72 -8.51 -8.98
CA THR A 75 5.48 -9.91 -8.59
C THR A 75 5.78 -10.18 -7.11
N CYS A 76 5.96 -9.12 -6.32
CA CYS A 76 6.34 -9.10 -4.89
C CYS A 76 7.68 -9.79 -4.52
N ASP A 77 8.33 -10.51 -5.44
CA ASP A 77 9.70 -11.06 -5.31
C ASP A 77 10.76 -10.17 -6.01
N GLY A 78 10.45 -8.88 -6.14
CA GLY A 78 11.34 -7.87 -6.73
C GLY A 78 11.40 -7.85 -8.26
N LYS A 79 10.61 -8.68 -8.94
CA LYS A 79 10.47 -8.72 -10.42
C LYS A 79 9.19 -8.02 -10.89
N LEU A 80 9.09 -7.85 -12.20
CA LEU A 80 7.96 -7.27 -12.91
C LEU A 80 7.35 -8.26 -13.88
N VAL A 81 6.05 -8.15 -14.14
CA VAL A 81 5.38 -8.73 -15.31
C VAL A 81 4.81 -7.60 -16.16
N LEU A 82 4.84 -7.78 -17.49
CA LEU A 82 4.34 -6.80 -18.45
C LEU A 82 3.15 -7.41 -19.19
N GLN A 83 1.95 -6.91 -18.92
CA GLN A 83 0.72 -7.30 -19.59
C GLN A 83 0.53 -6.45 -20.86
N ALA A 84 0.17 -7.10 -21.97
CA ALA A 84 -0.19 -6.42 -23.21
C ALA A 84 -1.71 -6.13 -23.27
N ASP A 85 -2.12 -5.35 -24.27
CA ASP A 85 -3.51 -5.08 -24.68
C ASP A 85 -4.42 -6.32 -24.84
N THR A 86 -3.84 -7.52 -25.00
CA THR A 86 -4.56 -8.80 -25.06
C THR A 86 -4.88 -9.41 -23.69
N GLY A 87 -4.46 -8.79 -22.60
CA GLY A 87 -4.52 -9.34 -21.24
C GLY A 87 -3.48 -10.43 -20.96
N LYS A 88 -2.67 -10.83 -21.96
CA LYS A 88 -1.57 -11.80 -21.82
C LYS A 88 -0.25 -11.12 -21.49
N TYR A 89 0.64 -11.88 -20.85
CA TYR A 89 1.92 -11.38 -20.34
C TYR A 89 3.08 -11.70 -21.29
N LEU A 90 4.04 -10.77 -21.34
CA LEU A 90 5.32 -10.90 -22.02
C LEU A 90 6.17 -11.98 -21.33
N GLY A 91 6.56 -13.02 -22.08
CA GLY A 91 7.39 -14.10 -21.58
C GLY A 91 8.52 -14.49 -22.53
N ARG A 92 9.58 -15.05 -21.94
CA ARG A 92 10.62 -15.80 -22.66
C ARG A 92 10.02 -17.09 -23.22
N CYS A 93 10.28 -17.32 -24.48
CA CYS A 93 9.78 -18.46 -25.25
C CYS A 93 10.98 -19.15 -25.91
N ASN A 94 11.18 -20.44 -25.63
CA ASN A 94 12.33 -21.20 -26.11
C ASN A 94 12.01 -21.95 -27.41
N ASN A 95 12.82 -21.72 -28.45
CA ASN A 95 12.69 -22.25 -29.81
C ASN A 95 11.31 -21.97 -30.47
N CYS A 96 10.71 -20.84 -30.12
CA CYS A 96 9.38 -20.44 -30.57
C CYS A 96 9.36 -19.72 -31.92
N ALA A 97 10.52 -19.28 -32.44
CA ALA A 97 10.66 -18.60 -33.71
C ALA A 97 11.56 -19.37 -34.68
N PRO A 98 11.02 -19.97 -35.76
CA PRO A 98 11.82 -20.72 -36.73
C PRO A 98 12.83 -19.83 -37.46
N GLY A 99 14.11 -20.16 -37.34
CA GLY A 99 15.21 -19.40 -37.96
C GLY A 99 15.70 -18.20 -37.12
N ALA A 100 15.27 -18.08 -35.87
CA ALA A 100 15.89 -17.15 -34.91
C ALA A 100 17.38 -17.46 -34.69
N ALA A 101 18.17 -16.43 -34.39
CA ALA A 101 19.61 -16.55 -34.17
C ALA A 101 19.92 -17.09 -32.77
N TYR A 102 19.06 -16.78 -31.80
CA TYR A 102 19.15 -17.25 -30.42
C TYR A 102 17.96 -18.14 -30.08
N PRO A 103 18.12 -19.15 -29.21
CA PRO A 103 17.04 -20.07 -28.86
C PRO A 103 15.95 -19.43 -27.98
N ASP A 104 16.22 -18.31 -27.31
CA ASP A 104 15.25 -17.63 -26.45
C ASP A 104 14.74 -16.35 -27.12
N GLN A 105 13.43 -16.26 -27.34
CA GLN A 105 12.76 -15.10 -27.94
C GLN A 105 11.64 -14.56 -27.05
N ALA A 106 11.21 -13.31 -27.25
CA ALA A 106 10.13 -12.70 -26.48
C ALA A 106 8.77 -12.80 -27.20
N PHE A 107 7.78 -13.41 -26.53
CA PHE A 107 6.41 -13.57 -27.03
C PHE A 107 5.39 -13.13 -25.98
N VAL A 108 4.19 -12.75 -26.41
CA VAL A 108 3.06 -12.40 -25.54
C VAL A 108 2.09 -13.58 -25.54
N HIS A 109 2.36 -14.56 -24.68
CA HIS A 109 1.69 -15.86 -24.72
C HIS A 109 1.24 -16.41 -23.37
N VAL A 110 1.71 -15.82 -22.27
CA VAL A 110 1.44 -16.32 -20.92
C VAL A 110 0.11 -15.77 -20.43
N GLU A 111 -0.79 -16.65 -19.99
CA GLU A 111 -2.12 -16.27 -19.46
C GLU A 111 -2.08 -16.04 -17.95
N ASP A 112 -1.36 -16.89 -17.22
CA ASP A 112 -1.09 -16.73 -15.78
C ASP A 112 0.43 -16.68 -15.52
N TRP A 113 0.89 -15.57 -14.94
CA TRP A 113 2.29 -15.39 -14.56
C TRP A 113 2.64 -16.00 -13.19
N HIS A 114 1.68 -16.27 -12.31
CA HIS A 114 1.96 -16.82 -10.99
C HIS A 114 2.70 -18.15 -11.10
N THR A 115 2.25 -19.00 -12.04
CA THR A 115 2.80 -20.32 -12.36
C THR A 115 3.87 -20.32 -13.46
N SER A 116 4.20 -19.18 -14.06
CA SER A 116 5.09 -19.06 -15.23
C SER A 116 6.33 -18.19 -14.95
N PRO A 117 7.44 -18.76 -14.40
CA PRO A 117 8.65 -17.99 -14.09
C PRO A 117 9.24 -17.22 -15.28
N TRP A 118 9.13 -17.76 -16.50
CA TRP A 118 9.60 -17.14 -17.74
C TRP A 118 8.82 -15.88 -18.17
N ALA A 119 7.74 -15.51 -17.46
CA ALA A 119 7.04 -14.22 -17.63
C ALA A 119 7.54 -13.13 -16.66
N LYS A 120 8.38 -13.48 -15.67
CA LYS A 120 8.83 -12.57 -14.61
C LYS A 120 10.20 -12.01 -14.95
N TRP A 121 10.32 -10.68 -15.00
CA TRP A 121 11.51 -9.97 -15.44
C TRP A 121 12.15 -9.23 -14.26
N VAL A 122 13.42 -9.49 -13.96
CA VAL A 122 14.18 -8.62 -13.06
C VAL A 122 14.45 -7.32 -13.81
N CYS A 123 13.95 -6.21 -13.29
CA CYS A 123 14.32 -4.89 -13.78
C CYS A 123 15.66 -4.47 -13.18
N VAL A 124 16.59 -4.04 -14.03
CA VAL A 124 17.92 -3.57 -13.65
C VAL A 124 18.08 -2.13 -14.16
N ASP A 125 18.50 -1.21 -13.29
CA ASP A 125 18.86 0.15 -13.72
C ASP A 125 20.17 0.07 -14.52
N ALA A 126 20.13 0.52 -15.77
CA ALA A 126 21.28 0.51 -16.68
C ALA A 126 21.98 1.87 -16.76
N GLY A 127 21.60 2.83 -15.90
CA GLY A 127 22.10 4.19 -15.90
C GLY A 127 21.59 5.02 -17.09
N ASN A 128 21.97 6.30 -17.15
CA ASN A 128 21.80 7.19 -18.31
C ASN A 128 20.38 7.22 -18.94
N GLY A 129 19.32 7.05 -18.12
CA GLY A 129 17.94 7.07 -18.59
C GLY A 129 17.29 5.69 -18.81
N LYS A 130 18.05 4.60 -18.68
CA LYS A 130 17.70 3.28 -19.23
C LYS A 130 17.46 2.22 -18.17
N ILE A 131 16.63 1.24 -18.51
CA ILE A 131 16.44 -0.01 -17.76
C ILE A 131 16.78 -1.19 -18.66
N ALA A 132 17.16 -2.31 -18.05
CA ALA A 132 17.30 -3.60 -18.71
C ALA A 132 16.34 -4.61 -18.04
N LEU A 133 15.74 -5.49 -18.85
CA LEU A 133 14.87 -6.57 -18.38
C LEU A 133 15.61 -7.90 -18.51
N GLN A 134 15.88 -8.54 -17.38
CA GLN A 134 16.52 -9.85 -17.30
C GLN A 134 15.47 -10.94 -17.09
N ALA A 135 15.53 -12.01 -17.89
CA ALA A 135 14.62 -13.16 -17.77
C ALA A 135 15.06 -14.15 -16.69
N ASP A 136 14.21 -15.15 -16.42
CA ASP A 136 14.49 -16.34 -15.59
C ASP A 136 15.78 -17.10 -15.98
N SER A 137 16.18 -17.02 -17.26
CA SER A 137 17.43 -17.59 -17.79
C SER A 137 18.70 -16.80 -17.44
N GLY A 138 18.58 -15.64 -16.79
CA GLY A 138 19.69 -14.72 -16.53
C GLY A 138 20.12 -13.88 -17.74
N ARG A 139 19.54 -14.11 -18.92
CA ARG A 139 19.79 -13.34 -20.15
C ARG A 139 18.90 -12.09 -20.24
N TYR A 140 19.33 -11.10 -20.99
CA TYR A 140 18.67 -9.80 -21.11
C TYR A 140 17.91 -9.65 -22.43
N LEU A 141 16.77 -8.95 -22.37
CA LEU A 141 15.94 -8.61 -23.52
C LEU A 141 16.66 -7.61 -24.44
N ALA A 142 16.89 -7.98 -25.70
CA ALA A 142 17.59 -7.14 -26.67
C ALA A 142 16.92 -7.16 -28.05
N SER A 143 17.03 -6.03 -28.77
CA SER A 143 16.64 -5.93 -30.18
C SER A 143 17.77 -6.43 -31.07
N THR A 144 17.49 -7.46 -31.87
CA THR A 144 18.44 -7.96 -32.87
C THR A 144 18.07 -7.46 -34.26
N ASN A 145 19.05 -6.83 -34.92
CA ASN A 145 18.94 -6.29 -36.28
C ASN A 145 19.02 -7.36 -37.38
N HIS A 146 18.61 -8.61 -37.09
CA HIS A 146 18.68 -9.74 -38.01
C HIS A 146 17.38 -10.03 -38.77
N TYR A 147 16.43 -9.08 -38.77
CA TYR A 147 15.21 -9.15 -39.57
C TYR A 147 15.01 -7.87 -40.37
N ASP A 148 15.65 -7.78 -41.54
CA ASP A 148 15.27 -6.85 -42.59
C ASP A 148 14.14 -7.47 -43.42
N PRO A 149 12.89 -6.94 -43.37
CA PRO A 149 11.79 -7.44 -44.18
C PRO A 149 11.91 -7.11 -45.68
N LYS A 150 12.97 -6.41 -46.10
CA LYS A 150 13.18 -5.92 -47.46
C LYS A 150 14.60 -6.20 -47.95
N ALA A 151 14.83 -7.46 -48.35
CA ALA A 151 15.93 -7.82 -49.25
C ALA A 151 15.77 -7.19 -50.65
N HIS A 152 15.91 -5.87 -50.74
CA HIS A 152 16.20 -5.18 -51.99
C HIS A 152 17.69 -5.34 -52.28
N HIS A 153 18.03 -6.01 -53.39
CA HIS A 153 19.39 -6.14 -53.88
C HIS A 153 20.07 -4.76 -54.01
N TYR A 154 20.98 -4.44 -53.10
CA TYR A 154 21.94 -3.36 -53.30
C TYR A 154 23.12 -3.88 -54.13
N CYS A 155 23.11 -3.58 -55.43
CA CYS A 155 24.30 -3.66 -56.26
C CYS A 155 25.24 -2.49 -55.90
N PRO A 156 26.54 -2.70 -55.60
CA PRO A 156 27.43 -1.61 -55.23
C PRO A 156 27.68 -0.66 -56.40
N ARG A 157 27.44 0.65 -56.21
CA ARG A 157 27.90 1.67 -57.17
C ARG A 157 29.43 1.78 -57.10
N ASN A 158 30.11 1.15 -58.06
CA ASN A 158 31.19 1.78 -58.84
C ASN A 158 31.70 0.84 -59.94
N CYS A 159 30.91 0.66 -61.01
CA CYS A 159 31.39 0.27 -62.33
C CYS A 159 30.47 0.87 -63.41
N CYS A 160 31.05 1.76 -64.22
CA CYS A 160 30.68 2.25 -65.55
C CYS A 160 29.22 2.14 -66.11
N ALA A 161 28.70 3.32 -66.50
CA ALA A 161 27.95 3.63 -67.74
C ALA A 161 26.55 3.03 -68.04
N ASP A 162 25.62 3.98 -68.28
CA ASP A 162 24.60 4.07 -69.33
C ASP A 162 23.37 3.13 -69.46
N TYR A 163 22.27 3.80 -69.85
CA TYR A 163 20.99 3.36 -70.46
C TYR A 163 19.84 2.71 -69.65
N ASP A 164 18.75 3.50 -69.57
CA ASP A 164 17.31 3.23 -69.79
C ASP A 164 16.47 2.14 -69.07
N HIS A 165 15.23 2.57 -68.82
CA HIS A 165 14.01 1.85 -68.39
C HIS A 165 13.35 1.07 -69.57
N PRO A 166 12.19 0.36 -69.43
CA PRO A 166 11.46 -0.17 -68.24
C PRO A 166 10.86 -1.61 -68.40
N ASN A 167 10.12 -2.08 -67.37
CA ASN A 167 8.99 -3.04 -67.40
C ASN A 167 9.20 -4.50 -67.89
N THR A 168 8.84 -5.50 -67.06
CA THR A 168 7.54 -6.24 -67.18
C THR A 168 7.40 -7.44 -66.20
N HIS A 169 6.25 -7.48 -65.52
CA HIS A 169 5.37 -8.63 -65.23
C HIS A 169 5.80 -10.12 -65.41
N HIS A 170 5.40 -10.91 -64.38
CA HIS A 170 4.54 -12.12 -64.45
C HIS A 170 5.06 -13.59 -64.32
N TYR A 171 4.27 -14.35 -63.54
CA TYR A 171 4.04 -15.81 -63.49
C TYR A 171 5.01 -16.78 -62.74
N ASN A 172 4.45 -17.38 -61.68
CA ASN A 172 4.69 -18.76 -61.20
C ASN A 172 3.74 -19.69 -62.00
N PRO A 173 4.06 -20.98 -62.29
CA PRO A 173 3.53 -22.06 -61.43
C PRO A 173 4.30 -23.41 -61.38
N SER A 174 4.09 -24.16 -60.28
CA SER A 174 3.95 -25.65 -60.19
C SER A 174 5.16 -26.56 -60.54
N THR A 175 5.68 -27.43 -59.65
CA THR A 175 5.32 -28.88 -59.44
C THR A 175 6.46 -29.58 -58.64
N ASN A 176 6.44 -30.80 -58.05
CA ASN A 176 5.40 -31.75 -57.55
C ASN A 176 6.03 -32.81 -56.58
N HIS A 177 5.16 -33.56 -55.87
CA HIS A 177 5.32 -34.86 -55.15
C HIS A 177 6.66 -35.64 -55.09
N TYR A 178 7.08 -36.09 -53.88
CA TYR A 178 6.79 -37.44 -53.31
C TYR A 178 7.27 -37.60 -51.82
N ASP A 179 6.77 -38.63 -51.13
CA ASP A 179 6.89 -38.98 -49.67
C ASP A 179 7.57 -40.39 -49.52
N PRO A 180 7.86 -41.02 -48.35
CA PRO A 180 8.16 -40.59 -46.96
C PRO A 180 9.51 -41.10 -46.35
N LYS A 181 9.91 -40.48 -45.22
CA LYS A 181 10.63 -41.03 -44.01
C LYS A 181 11.97 -41.81 -44.11
N ALA A 182 13.03 -41.08 -43.71
CA ALA A 182 13.97 -41.36 -42.60
C ALA A 182 14.90 -42.60 -42.57
N HIS A 183 16.22 -42.34 -42.56
CA HIS A 183 17.23 -43.02 -41.72
C HIS A 183 18.45 -42.11 -41.47
N HIS A 184 19.01 -42.14 -40.25
CA HIS A 184 20.27 -41.45 -39.86
C HIS A 184 21.49 -42.36 -40.06
N CYS A 185 22.61 -41.85 -40.60
CA CYS A 185 23.97 -41.84 -40.00
C CYS A 185 25.15 -41.68 -40.99
N CYS A 186 26.32 -41.27 -40.43
CA CYS A 186 27.67 -41.14 -41.04
C CYS A 186 27.90 -39.90 -41.94
N PRO A 187 29.15 -39.35 -42.00
CA PRO A 187 30.39 -40.09 -42.31
C PRO A 187 31.59 -39.94 -41.33
N ARG A 188 32.72 -40.57 -41.71
CA ARG A 188 33.98 -40.81 -40.96
C ARG A 188 35.20 -40.14 -41.64
N ASN A 189 36.23 -39.83 -40.83
CA ASN A 189 37.70 -39.93 -41.09
C ASN A 189 38.34 -39.02 -42.17
N CYS A 190 39.63 -38.62 -42.14
CA CYS A 190 40.79 -38.71 -41.19
C CYS A 190 41.72 -37.48 -41.47
N CYS A 191 42.62 -37.01 -40.59
CA CYS A 191 43.88 -37.59 -40.06
C CYS A 191 44.25 -36.95 -38.69
N ALA A 192 44.74 -37.69 -37.68
CA ALA A 192 46.16 -37.84 -37.25
C ALA A 192 46.78 -36.55 -36.62
N ASP A 193 47.43 -36.52 -35.45
CA ASP A 193 48.00 -37.57 -34.57
C ASP A 193 48.04 -37.14 -33.07
N TYR A 194 48.25 -38.12 -32.17
CA TYR A 194 48.87 -38.17 -30.81
C TYR A 194 49.13 -36.84 -30.02
N ASP A 195 49.01 -36.79 -28.67
CA ASP A 195 49.45 -37.80 -27.71
C ASP A 195 48.70 -37.76 -26.36
N HIS A 196 48.71 -38.87 -25.61
CA HIS A 196 48.23 -39.01 -24.22
C HIS A 196 49.36 -39.71 -23.44
N PRO A 197 49.47 -39.57 -22.10
CA PRO A 197 48.78 -40.54 -21.23
C PRO A 197 48.53 -39.99 -19.79
N TYR A 198 48.23 -40.71 -18.69
CA TYR A 198 47.97 -42.14 -18.38
C TYR A 198 46.93 -42.18 -17.21
N THR A 199 45.78 -42.88 -17.37
CA THR A 199 45.13 -43.84 -16.41
C THR A 199 44.89 -43.52 -14.90
N HIS A 200 43.96 -44.15 -14.14
CA HIS A 200 42.99 -45.24 -14.37
C HIS A 200 41.85 -45.18 -13.30
N HIS A 201 40.60 -45.40 -13.75
CA HIS A 201 39.59 -46.35 -13.24
C HIS A 201 39.14 -46.52 -11.75
N TYR A 202 37.79 -46.58 -11.65
CA TYR A 202 36.91 -47.48 -10.86
C TYR A 202 36.26 -47.03 -9.53
N ASN A 203 34.97 -47.36 -9.49
CA ASN A 203 33.89 -47.16 -8.48
C ASN A 203 33.81 -48.41 -7.54
N PRO A 204 32.91 -48.55 -6.52
CA PRO A 204 32.13 -47.61 -5.70
C PRO A 204 32.29 -47.80 -4.15
N SER A 205 31.69 -46.89 -3.36
CA SER A 205 31.05 -47.10 -2.03
C SER A 205 31.74 -47.88 -0.88
N THR A 206 31.94 -47.22 0.27
CA THR A 206 31.66 -47.76 1.64
C THR A 206 31.59 -46.64 2.69
N ASN A 207 30.69 -46.75 3.67
CA ASN A 207 30.61 -45.88 4.87
C ASN A 207 31.64 -46.30 5.94
N HIS A 208 32.19 -45.35 6.73
CA HIS A 208 32.61 -45.61 8.13
C HIS A 208 32.86 -44.33 8.96
N TYR A 209 32.74 -44.50 10.29
CA TYR A 209 32.99 -43.55 11.40
C TYR A 209 34.34 -43.87 12.11
N ASP A 210 34.96 -43.05 12.98
CA ASP A 210 34.48 -41.83 13.67
C ASP A 210 35.48 -40.62 13.65
N PRO A 211 36.47 -40.43 14.56
CA PRO A 211 36.53 -39.14 15.26
C PRO A 211 37.81 -38.29 15.11
N LYS A 212 37.60 -36.97 15.33
CA LYS A 212 38.47 -35.98 15.99
C LYS A 212 39.93 -35.81 15.53
N ALA A 213 40.24 -34.59 15.07
CA ALA A 213 41.56 -33.97 15.21
C ALA A 213 41.43 -32.54 15.77
N HIS A 214 42.11 -32.25 16.88
CA HIS A 214 42.24 -30.89 17.42
C HIS A 214 43.52 -30.24 16.88
N HIS A 215 43.44 -28.98 16.45
CA HIS A 215 44.61 -28.12 16.30
C HIS A 215 44.43 -26.83 17.10
N TYR A 216 45.35 -26.62 18.07
CA TYR A 216 45.54 -25.33 18.73
C TYR A 216 46.37 -24.40 17.84
N CYS A 217 46.08 -23.09 17.87
CA CYS A 217 47.08 -22.07 17.52
C CYS A 217 46.98 -20.85 18.46
N SER A 218 48.06 -20.07 18.52
CA SER A 218 48.41 -19.18 19.62
C SER A 218 47.88 -17.74 19.51
N ARG A 219 47.85 -17.06 20.66
CA ARG A 219 47.55 -15.62 20.81
C ARG A 219 48.57 -14.71 20.12
N ASN A 220 48.11 -13.47 19.91
CA ASN A 220 48.84 -12.20 19.70
C ASN A 220 49.39 -11.90 18.30
N CYS A 221 48.64 -11.09 17.54
CA CYS A 221 49.18 -9.89 16.88
C CYS A 221 48.04 -8.94 16.48
N CYS A 222 47.88 -7.82 17.20
CA CYS A 222 47.07 -6.69 16.75
C CYS A 222 47.98 -5.65 16.08
N THR A 223 47.67 -5.23 14.86
CA THR A 223 48.17 -3.95 14.30
C THR A 223 47.06 -3.31 13.48
N ASN A 224 46.75 -2.05 13.79
CA ASN A 224 45.72 -1.27 13.14
C ASN A 224 46.15 -0.86 11.73
N HIS A 225 45.24 -0.95 10.75
CA HIS A 225 45.27 -0.09 9.58
C HIS A 225 43.95 0.68 9.47
N TYR A 226 44.07 2.00 9.62
CA TYR A 226 42.96 2.95 9.52
C TYR A 226 42.90 3.46 8.07
N ASN A 227 41.76 3.32 7.40
CA ASN A 227 41.53 3.93 6.08
C ASN A 227 40.09 4.45 5.99
N PRO A 228 39.85 5.77 5.88
CA PRO A 228 38.51 6.35 5.90
C PRO A 228 37.97 6.61 4.49
N LYS A 229 36.95 5.84 4.06
CA LYS A 229 35.86 6.22 3.12
C LYS A 229 34.90 5.05 2.86
N ALA A 230 33.69 5.38 2.39
CA ALA A 230 32.55 4.50 2.07
C ALA A 230 31.83 3.83 3.27
N HIS A 231 30.85 4.54 3.84
CA HIS A 231 29.86 3.96 4.75
C HIS A 231 28.62 3.50 3.97
N HIS A 232 28.60 2.23 3.52
CA HIS A 232 27.34 1.56 3.17
C HIS A 232 26.71 0.98 4.44
N TYR A 233 25.66 1.63 4.96
CA TYR A 233 24.83 1.07 6.03
C TYR A 233 23.81 0.09 5.46
N SER A 234 24.25 -1.15 5.21
CA SER A 234 23.35 -2.29 5.27
C SER A 234 23.12 -2.66 6.74
N PRO A 235 21.87 -2.84 7.21
CA PRO A 235 21.60 -3.40 8.53
C PRO A 235 22.06 -4.87 8.56
N ARG A 236 23.33 -5.11 8.92
CA ARG A 236 23.74 -6.45 9.32
C ARG A 236 22.95 -6.81 10.57
N ASN A 237 22.29 -7.96 10.50
CA ASN A 237 21.59 -8.65 11.58
C ASN A 237 22.13 -8.31 12.98
N CYS A 238 21.24 -7.99 13.92
CA CYS A 238 21.56 -7.80 15.35
C CYS A 238 21.92 -9.13 16.06
N CYS A 239 22.82 -9.91 15.46
CA CYS A 239 23.30 -11.23 15.90
C CYS A 239 24.82 -11.39 15.68
N ALA A 240 25.57 -10.29 15.62
CA ALA A 240 27.02 -10.30 15.47
C ALA A 240 27.68 -9.44 16.56
N ASP A 241 28.02 -10.07 17.69
CA ASP A 241 29.16 -9.71 18.56
C ASP A 241 29.32 -10.70 19.74
N TYR A 242 29.35 -12.02 19.46
CA TYR A 242 29.88 -13.03 20.39
C TYR A 242 30.47 -14.22 19.62
N ASP A 243 31.78 -14.17 19.37
CA ASP A 243 32.53 -15.27 18.76
C ASP A 243 32.62 -16.46 19.73
N HIS A 244 31.82 -17.51 19.48
CA HIS A 244 31.88 -18.77 20.21
C HIS A 244 31.64 -19.94 19.24
N PRO A 245 32.53 -20.96 19.15
CA PRO A 245 32.51 -21.96 18.08
C PRO A 245 31.49 -23.10 18.32
N TYR A 246 30.25 -22.74 18.62
CA TYR A 246 29.08 -23.64 18.71
C TYR A 246 27.85 -22.96 18.10
N THR A 247 27.93 -22.55 16.84
CA THR A 247 26.80 -21.99 16.08
C THR A 247 25.86 -23.09 15.56
N HIS A 248 25.16 -23.74 16.50
CA HIS A 248 24.01 -24.61 16.23
C HIS A 248 22.81 -24.23 17.13
N ASP A 249 22.54 -22.94 17.29
CA ASP A 249 21.15 -22.46 17.38
C ASP A 249 21.03 -20.96 17.05
N CYS A 250 20.52 -20.66 15.86
CA CYS A 250 19.99 -19.34 15.49
C CYS A 250 18.60 -19.52 14.88
N SER A 251 17.79 -20.36 15.52
CA SER A 251 16.41 -20.61 15.16
C SER A 251 15.48 -19.79 16.06
N PRO A 252 14.59 -18.93 15.52
CA PRO A 252 13.64 -18.15 16.30
C PRO A 252 12.47 -19.04 16.78
N HIS A 253 12.76 -20.05 17.61
CA HIS A 253 11.86 -21.17 17.94
C HIS A 253 10.58 -20.84 18.75
N TYR A 254 10.14 -19.58 18.78
CA TYR A 254 8.87 -19.17 19.43
C TYR A 254 7.98 -18.26 18.57
N PHE A 255 8.49 -17.65 17.50
CA PHE A 255 7.69 -16.85 16.56
C PHE A 255 7.56 -17.60 15.23
N HIS A 256 6.39 -17.52 14.61
CA HIS A 256 6.16 -18.21 13.33
C HIS A 256 6.66 -17.35 12.16
N PRO A 257 7.29 -17.95 11.12
CA PRO A 257 7.74 -17.21 9.94
C PRO A 257 6.59 -16.44 9.27
N CYS A 258 6.78 -15.14 9.05
CA CYS A 258 5.95 -14.32 8.17
C CYS A 258 6.58 -14.40 6.76
N THR A 259 6.01 -15.18 5.84
CA THR A 259 6.63 -15.52 4.53
C THR A 259 5.79 -15.12 3.31
N ASP A 260 4.77 -14.29 3.53
CA ASP A 260 3.86 -13.74 2.53
C ASP A 260 4.17 -12.22 2.38
N PRO A 261 4.13 -11.62 1.18
CA PRO A 261 4.29 -10.17 1.01
C PRO A 261 3.05 -9.34 1.43
N SER A 262 1.91 -9.94 1.80
CA SER A 262 0.72 -9.19 2.20
C SER A 262 0.91 -8.36 3.48
N ALA A 263 0.16 -7.25 3.61
CA ALA A 263 0.19 -6.36 4.79
C ALA A 263 -0.04 -7.10 6.15
N LYS A 264 -0.69 -8.27 6.10
CA LYS A 264 -0.93 -9.20 7.21
C LYS A 264 0.37 -9.80 7.73
N ALA A 265 1.25 -10.22 6.83
CA ALA A 265 2.54 -10.79 7.15
C ALA A 265 3.57 -9.73 7.58
N VAL A 266 3.39 -8.47 7.17
CA VAL A 266 4.33 -7.41 7.57
C VAL A 266 3.99 -6.86 8.94
N SER A 267 2.71 -6.69 9.26
CA SER A 267 2.27 -6.46 10.65
C SER A 267 2.69 -7.61 11.59
N CYS A 268 2.80 -8.84 11.07
CA CYS A 268 3.43 -9.96 11.77
C CYS A 268 4.95 -9.72 11.96
N ALA A 269 5.68 -9.32 10.91
CA ALA A 269 7.13 -9.11 10.97
C ALA A 269 7.55 -7.98 11.93
N THR A 270 6.80 -6.87 12.00
CA THR A 270 7.09 -5.76 12.94
C THR A 270 6.98 -6.18 14.41
N MET A 271 6.04 -7.07 14.72
CA MET A 271 5.85 -7.63 16.06
C MET A 271 6.95 -8.63 16.42
N VAL A 272 7.37 -9.48 15.48
CA VAL A 272 8.47 -10.44 15.67
C VAL A 272 9.82 -9.73 15.92
N LEU A 273 10.06 -8.60 15.23
CA LEU A 273 11.28 -7.81 15.39
C LEU A 273 11.22 -6.82 16.57
N GLY A 274 10.04 -6.65 17.19
CA GLY A 274 9.86 -5.81 18.37
C GLY A 274 9.86 -4.30 18.09
N PHE A 275 9.62 -3.87 16.85
CA PHE A 275 9.41 -2.45 16.55
C PHE A 275 7.97 -2.01 16.84
N HIS A 276 6.99 -2.89 16.66
CA HIS A 276 5.56 -2.55 16.79
C HIS A 276 5.20 -1.94 18.15
N HIS A 277 5.60 -2.55 19.26
CA HIS A 277 5.30 -2.01 20.60
C HIS A 277 6.05 -0.71 20.92
N LYS A 278 7.12 -0.36 20.18
CA LYS A 278 7.78 0.95 20.31
C LYS A 278 6.97 2.09 19.71
N PHE A 279 6.17 1.82 18.67
CA PHE A 279 5.21 2.80 18.16
C PHE A 279 4.07 3.05 19.17
N ILE A 280 3.67 2.03 19.97
CA ILE A 280 2.71 2.20 21.07
C ILE A 280 3.28 3.14 22.15
N GLU A 281 4.56 2.99 22.52
CA GLU A 281 5.22 3.88 23.49
C GLU A 281 5.19 5.36 23.05
N ILE A 282 5.39 5.65 21.76
CA ILE A 282 5.29 7.02 21.21
C ILE A 282 3.90 7.62 21.43
N HIS A 283 2.85 6.84 21.17
CA HIS A 283 1.46 7.31 21.26
C HIS A 283 0.94 7.40 22.71
N LEU A 284 1.63 6.78 23.66
CA LEU A 284 1.32 6.84 25.10
C LEU A 284 2.14 7.88 25.87
N GLU A 285 3.24 8.39 25.32
CA GLU A 285 4.05 9.39 26.02
C GLU A 285 3.32 10.73 26.07
N SER A 286 3.10 11.25 27.27
CA SER A 286 2.17 12.38 27.52
C SER A 286 2.38 13.63 26.65
N LYS A 287 3.61 13.99 26.26
CA LYS A 287 3.82 15.17 25.37
C LYS A 287 3.55 14.84 23.91
N SER A 288 3.87 13.61 23.51
CA SER A 288 3.64 13.08 22.17
C SER A 288 2.15 12.89 21.93
N GLU A 289 1.44 12.31 22.90
CA GLU A 289 -0.03 12.18 22.94
C GLU A 289 -0.72 13.55 22.88
N HIS A 290 -0.26 14.54 23.66
CA HIS A 290 -0.77 15.92 23.59
C HIS A 290 -0.68 16.49 22.16
N GLU A 291 0.45 16.36 21.48
CA GLU A 291 0.56 16.82 20.08
C GLU A 291 -0.28 15.97 19.10
N ALA A 292 -0.44 14.68 19.38
CA ALA A 292 -1.22 13.75 18.58
C ALA A 292 -2.74 14.04 18.61
N HIS A 293 -3.30 14.47 19.74
CA HIS A 293 -4.77 14.62 19.91
C HIS A 293 -5.25 16.05 20.19
N ASP A 294 -4.43 17.04 19.87
CA ASP A 294 -4.85 18.44 19.90
C ASP A 294 -4.79 19.03 18.47
N CYS A 295 -4.53 20.33 18.35
CA CYS A 295 -4.62 21.07 17.09
C CYS A 295 -3.68 20.69 15.93
N LEU A 296 -2.85 19.67 16.12
CA LEU A 296 -1.85 19.19 15.15
C LEU A 296 -2.14 17.75 14.69
N PHE A 297 -3.26 17.18 15.14
CA PHE A 297 -3.72 15.79 14.95
C PHE A 297 -3.36 15.16 13.59
N PHE A 298 -3.74 15.77 12.47
CA PHE A 298 -3.44 15.23 11.14
C PHE A 298 -1.94 15.16 10.84
N LEU A 299 -1.20 16.24 11.12
CA LEU A 299 0.21 16.36 10.75
C LEU A 299 1.09 15.44 11.62
N TRP A 300 0.74 15.33 12.90
CA TRP A 300 1.41 14.42 13.83
C TRP A 300 1.21 12.96 13.40
N HIS A 301 -0.03 12.55 13.14
CA HIS A 301 -0.33 11.19 12.68
C HIS A 301 0.28 10.88 11.30
N ARG A 302 0.35 11.85 10.37
CA ARG A 302 1.03 11.69 9.08
C ARG A 302 2.49 11.26 9.23
N ARG A 303 3.27 11.97 10.04
CA ARG A 303 4.69 11.62 10.29
C ARG A 303 4.82 10.25 10.98
N TYR A 304 3.90 9.93 11.89
CA TYR A 304 3.85 8.65 12.59
C TYR A 304 3.58 7.47 11.61
N LEU A 305 2.60 7.62 10.72
CA LEU A 305 2.27 6.66 9.67
C LEU A 305 3.42 6.47 8.68
N LEU A 306 4.02 7.56 8.21
CA LEU A 306 5.18 7.51 7.30
C LEU A 306 6.37 6.78 7.92
N ALA A 307 6.66 7.02 9.20
CA ALA A 307 7.74 6.30 9.90
C ALA A 307 7.42 4.81 10.10
N TYR A 308 6.15 4.46 10.36
CA TYR A 308 5.72 3.07 10.43
C TYR A 308 5.83 2.38 9.06
N GLU A 309 5.37 3.03 7.99
CA GLU A 309 5.48 2.49 6.62
C GLU A 309 6.94 2.33 6.17
N THR A 310 7.79 3.33 6.42
CA THR A 310 9.24 3.22 6.16
C THR A 310 9.87 2.05 6.92
N MET A 311 9.44 1.83 8.17
CA MET A 311 9.85 0.68 8.96
C MET A 311 9.35 -0.64 8.33
N LEU A 312 8.09 -0.74 7.89
CA LEU A 312 7.55 -1.90 7.15
C LEU A 312 8.39 -2.22 5.91
N ARG A 313 8.65 -1.21 5.06
CA ARG A 313 9.41 -1.34 3.80
C ARG A 313 10.86 -1.78 4.05
N SER A 314 11.44 -1.45 5.20
CA SER A 314 12.82 -1.79 5.56
C SER A 314 13.03 -3.25 5.99
N LEU A 315 11.97 -4.02 6.24
CA LEU A 315 12.08 -5.37 6.84
C LEU A 315 12.56 -6.47 5.88
N GLY A 316 12.79 -6.13 4.60
CA GLY A 316 13.28 -7.05 3.55
C GLY A 316 12.81 -6.62 2.17
N ASP A 317 13.51 -7.06 1.12
CA ASP A 317 13.23 -6.67 -0.27
C ASP A 317 11.78 -6.99 -0.71
N GLN A 318 11.19 -8.07 -0.17
CA GLN A 318 9.80 -8.46 -0.42
C GLN A 318 8.75 -7.49 0.15
N TYR A 319 9.15 -6.57 1.03
CA TYR A 319 8.29 -5.57 1.64
C TYR A 319 8.53 -4.14 1.13
N ARG A 320 9.57 -3.92 0.31
CA ARG A 320 10.03 -2.58 -0.12
C ARG A 320 8.96 -1.72 -0.81
N CYS A 321 7.97 -2.37 -1.43
CA CYS A 321 6.88 -1.74 -2.19
C CYS A 321 5.59 -1.55 -1.39
N ILE A 322 5.58 -1.87 -0.09
CA ILE A 322 4.34 -1.84 0.71
C ILE A 322 3.94 -0.42 1.09
N THR A 323 2.67 -0.13 0.85
CA THR A 323 1.96 1.02 1.41
C THR A 323 1.05 0.60 2.56
N LEU A 324 0.78 1.52 3.47
CA LEU A 324 -0.30 1.39 4.44
C LEU A 324 -1.64 1.56 3.70
N PRO A 325 -2.51 0.55 3.70
CA PRO A 325 -3.83 0.72 3.12
C PRO A 325 -4.64 1.66 4.01
N PHE A 326 -5.23 2.69 3.41
CA PHE A 326 -6.40 3.35 4.00
C PHE A 326 -7.64 2.51 3.71
N TRP A 327 -8.75 2.83 4.37
CA TRP A 327 -10.01 2.15 4.11
C TRP A 327 -11.22 3.08 4.26
N ASP A 328 -12.05 3.13 3.22
CA ASP A 328 -13.26 3.94 3.17
C ASP A 328 -14.40 3.37 4.06
N PHE A 329 -14.47 3.86 5.30
CA PHE A 329 -15.57 3.57 6.24
C PHE A 329 -16.91 4.24 5.86
N SER A 330 -16.96 5.10 4.84
CA SER A 330 -18.22 5.65 4.28
C SER A 330 -18.85 4.69 3.29
N THR A 331 -18.06 4.10 2.39
CA THR A 331 -18.51 2.99 1.50
C THR A 331 -19.00 1.79 2.32
N LEU A 332 -18.31 1.49 3.42
CA LEU A 332 -18.78 0.54 4.44
C LEU A 332 -20.20 0.92 4.93
N SER A 333 -20.38 2.13 5.43
CA SER A 333 -21.65 2.56 6.01
C SER A 333 -22.77 2.68 4.96
N ALA A 334 -22.46 2.93 3.70
CA ALA A 334 -23.41 2.79 2.59
C ALA A 334 -23.91 1.35 2.45
N LYS A 335 -23.02 0.34 2.51
CA LYS A 335 -23.38 -1.10 2.49
C LYS A 335 -24.24 -1.50 3.69
N TYR A 336 -23.97 -0.90 4.85
CA TYR A 336 -24.80 -1.07 6.03
C TYR A 336 -26.19 -0.40 5.89
N ALA A 337 -26.26 0.79 5.29
CA ALA A 337 -27.52 1.49 5.03
C ALA A 337 -28.41 0.71 4.06
N THR A 338 -27.87 0.20 2.95
CA THR A 338 -28.61 -0.65 1.99
C THR A 338 -29.02 -2.00 2.56
N GLY A 339 -28.40 -2.45 3.65
CA GLY A 339 -28.63 -3.78 4.24
C GLY A 339 -27.88 -4.90 3.51
N SER A 340 -26.84 -4.55 2.74
CA SER A 340 -25.93 -5.51 2.11
C SER A 340 -25.03 -6.24 3.12
N CYS A 341 -24.96 -5.73 4.35
CA CYS A 341 -24.25 -6.28 5.50
C CYS A 341 -24.88 -5.78 6.80
N SER A 342 -24.67 -6.46 7.93
CA SER A 342 -25.28 -6.14 9.24
C SER A 342 -24.29 -5.73 10.32
N THR A 343 -22.99 -5.98 10.13
CA THR A 343 -21.94 -5.68 11.12
C THR A 343 -20.69 -5.12 10.45
N PHE A 344 -19.95 -4.25 11.14
CA PHE A 344 -18.59 -4.66 11.50
C PHE A 344 -17.72 -5.29 10.37
N PRO A 345 -17.24 -6.54 10.59
CA PRO A 345 -16.55 -7.37 9.61
C PRO A 345 -17.39 -7.93 8.44
N GLU A 346 -18.73 -7.94 8.49
CA GLU A 346 -19.52 -8.32 7.29
C GLU A 346 -19.44 -7.24 6.22
N CYS A 347 -19.52 -5.99 6.63
CA CYS A 347 -19.31 -4.84 5.77
C CYS A 347 -17.82 -4.66 5.39
N ASN A 348 -16.92 -5.46 5.98
CA ASN A 348 -15.49 -5.36 5.75
C ASN A 348 -14.71 -6.67 5.87
N PRO A 349 -14.26 -7.25 4.74
CA PRO A 349 -13.34 -8.39 4.79
C PRO A 349 -12.01 -8.05 5.49
N LEU A 350 -11.52 -6.79 5.46
CA LEU A 350 -10.22 -6.42 6.04
C LEU A 350 -10.13 -6.66 7.56
N LEU A 351 -11.23 -6.51 8.33
CA LEU A 351 -11.21 -6.86 9.76
C LEU A 351 -11.01 -8.36 9.97
N SER A 352 -11.75 -9.19 9.23
CA SER A 352 -11.63 -10.65 9.24
C SER A 352 -10.20 -11.06 8.88
N ASP A 353 -9.66 -10.41 7.84
CA ASP A 353 -8.28 -10.48 7.34
C ASP A 353 -7.20 -9.94 8.30
N MET A 354 -7.58 -9.31 9.40
CA MET A 354 -6.71 -8.96 10.54
C MET A 354 -6.98 -9.86 11.76
N GLY A 355 -7.62 -11.01 11.54
CA GLY A 355 -7.94 -11.99 12.58
C GLY A 355 -8.99 -11.49 13.57
N ALA A 356 -9.96 -10.67 13.15
CA ALA A 356 -11.04 -10.19 14.03
C ALA A 356 -12.13 -11.22 14.32
N LEU A 357 -12.38 -12.14 13.39
CA LEU A 357 -13.48 -13.12 13.47
C LEU A 357 -13.07 -14.52 13.92
N GLU A 358 -11.81 -14.90 13.70
CA GLU A 358 -11.35 -16.25 13.97
C GLU A 358 -11.03 -16.47 15.45
N THR A 359 -11.73 -17.39 16.10
CA THR A 359 -11.35 -17.95 17.40
C THR A 359 -10.94 -19.42 17.26
N VAL A 360 -9.67 -19.73 17.56
CA VAL A 360 -9.11 -21.08 17.52
C VAL A 360 -8.70 -21.52 18.93
N GLY A 361 -9.57 -22.30 19.57
CA GLY A 361 -9.34 -22.87 20.90
C GLY A 361 -10.01 -22.08 22.02
N TYR A 362 -9.30 -21.93 23.15
CA TYR A 362 -9.84 -21.31 24.36
C TYR A 362 -9.78 -19.78 24.26
N ASP A 363 -10.95 -19.13 24.25
CA ASP A 363 -11.09 -17.70 24.49
C ASP A 363 -10.69 -17.39 25.94
N LEU A 364 -9.80 -16.40 26.16
CA LEU A 364 -9.47 -15.96 27.53
C LEU A 364 -10.66 -15.29 28.23
N GLY A 365 -11.69 -14.92 27.48
CA GLY A 365 -12.95 -14.37 27.98
C GLY A 365 -12.88 -12.88 28.27
N ALA A 366 -14.01 -12.36 28.75
CA ALA A 366 -14.14 -10.95 29.10
C ALA A 366 -13.28 -10.62 30.32
N GLY A 367 -12.58 -9.49 30.29
CA GLY A 367 -11.70 -9.09 31.38
C GLY A 367 -10.95 -7.78 31.12
N THR A 368 -10.15 -7.40 32.11
CA THR A 368 -9.23 -6.27 32.02
C THR A 368 -7.88 -6.76 31.52
N TYR A 369 -7.45 -6.23 30.37
CA TYR A 369 -6.16 -6.51 29.75
C TYR A 369 -5.26 -5.26 29.83
N THR A 370 -4.00 -5.38 29.42
CA THR A 370 -3.04 -4.27 29.49
C THR A 370 -2.15 -4.25 28.27
N VAL A 371 -2.11 -3.12 27.56
CA VAL A 371 -1.25 -2.89 26.40
C VAL A 371 -0.34 -1.70 26.71
N SER A 372 0.97 -1.95 26.73
CA SER A 372 2.04 -1.01 27.09
C SER A 372 1.78 -0.23 28.40
N GLY A 373 1.18 -0.91 29.38
CA GLY A 373 0.83 -0.34 30.69
C GLY A 373 -0.58 0.29 30.76
N ALA A 374 -1.21 0.61 29.62
CA ALA A 374 -2.58 1.10 29.58
C ALA A 374 -3.58 -0.06 29.78
N GLY A 375 -4.47 0.08 30.76
CA GLY A 375 -5.55 -0.89 31.01
C GLY A 375 -6.69 -0.71 30.00
N CYS A 376 -7.19 -1.82 29.44
CA CYS A 376 -8.37 -1.84 28.56
C CYS A 376 -9.34 -2.93 29.03
N GLN A 377 -10.64 -2.66 28.92
CA GLN A 377 -11.66 -3.72 29.06
C GLN A 377 -11.87 -4.38 27.70
N ALA A 378 -11.93 -5.70 27.66
CA ALA A 378 -12.18 -6.46 26.43
C ALA A 378 -13.25 -7.53 26.67
N ASP A 379 -14.11 -7.77 25.68
CA ASP A 379 -15.03 -8.92 25.69
C ASP A 379 -14.30 -10.26 25.53
N THR A 380 -13.08 -10.22 24.96
CA THR A 380 -12.25 -11.38 24.62
C THR A 380 -10.80 -10.94 24.38
N CYS A 381 -9.85 -11.86 24.54
CA CYS A 381 -8.56 -11.75 23.86
C CYS A 381 -8.63 -12.63 22.61
N VAL A 382 -8.91 -12.01 21.45
CA VAL A 382 -9.16 -12.73 20.20
C VAL A 382 -7.91 -13.50 19.81
N LYS A 383 -8.06 -14.81 19.64
CA LYS A 383 -6.99 -15.77 19.31
C LYS A 383 -7.34 -16.49 18.01
N SER A 384 -6.64 -16.17 16.94
CA SER A 384 -6.85 -16.78 15.61
C SER A 384 -5.64 -17.61 15.17
N ALA A 385 -5.76 -18.32 14.05
CA ALA A 385 -4.60 -18.87 13.35
C ALA A 385 -3.78 -17.77 12.65
N HIS A 386 -4.34 -16.55 12.57
CA HIS A 386 -3.83 -15.44 11.79
C HIS A 386 -2.47 -14.93 12.31
N PRO A 387 -1.48 -14.67 11.43
CA PRO A 387 -0.13 -14.25 11.85
C PRO A 387 -0.09 -12.95 12.65
N VAL A 388 -1.00 -12.00 12.39
CA VAL A 388 -1.10 -10.74 13.15
C VAL A 388 -1.42 -11.01 14.62
N THR A 389 -2.52 -11.73 14.87
CA THR A 389 -3.03 -12.02 16.21
C THR A 389 -2.07 -12.89 17.02
N ARG A 390 -1.46 -13.89 16.36
CA ARG A 390 -0.57 -14.86 17.02
C ARG A 390 0.74 -14.26 17.50
N ASN A 391 1.29 -13.28 16.79
CA ASN A 391 2.59 -12.69 17.09
C ASN A 391 2.50 -11.40 17.91
N PHE A 392 1.28 -10.94 18.27
CA PHE A 392 1.09 -9.77 19.12
C PHE A 392 1.81 -9.92 20.46
N CYS A 393 2.53 -8.84 20.82
CA CYS A 393 3.15 -8.69 22.12
C CYS A 393 2.71 -7.36 22.74
N GLN A 394 2.22 -7.43 23.98
CA GLN A 394 1.54 -6.32 24.62
C GLN A 394 2.48 -5.21 25.13
N SER A 395 3.80 -5.42 25.25
CA SER A 395 4.75 -4.39 25.65
C SER A 395 6.21 -4.77 25.35
N GLN A 396 7.12 -3.78 25.36
CA GLN A 396 8.57 -4.02 25.27
C GLN A 396 9.07 -4.96 26.38
N ASP A 397 8.59 -4.80 27.62
CA ASP A 397 9.00 -5.68 28.73
C ASP A 397 8.55 -7.12 28.50
N ALA A 398 7.32 -7.31 28.01
CA ALA A 398 6.80 -8.63 27.67
C ALA A 398 7.59 -9.26 26.51
N PHE A 399 8.01 -8.47 25.53
CA PHE A 399 8.86 -8.90 24.42
C PHE A 399 10.25 -9.32 24.92
N SER A 400 10.95 -8.42 25.62
CA SER A 400 12.30 -8.63 26.15
C SER A 400 12.39 -9.81 27.12
N THR A 401 11.37 -9.99 27.97
CA THR A 401 11.35 -11.06 28.98
C THR A 401 10.76 -12.38 28.48
N LYS A 402 10.33 -12.46 27.21
CA LYS A 402 9.65 -13.63 26.61
C LYS A 402 8.37 -14.01 27.41
N ARG A 403 7.52 -13.00 27.63
CA ARG A 403 6.24 -13.04 28.37
C ARG A 403 5.11 -12.29 27.65
N CYS A 404 5.21 -12.15 26.33
CA CYS A 404 4.09 -11.75 25.47
C CYS A 404 2.83 -12.60 25.76
N TYR A 405 1.63 -12.08 25.50
CA TYR A 405 0.40 -12.88 25.59
C TYR A 405 0.47 -14.15 24.72
N GLN A 406 1.30 -14.16 23.67
CA GLN A 406 1.84 -15.33 22.97
C GLN A 406 2.11 -16.59 23.82
N TYR A 407 2.74 -16.45 24.99
CA TYR A 407 3.17 -17.60 25.82
C TYR A 407 2.03 -18.22 26.66
N VAL A 408 0.85 -17.60 26.68
CA VAL A 408 -0.34 -18.08 27.41
C VAL A 408 -1.54 -18.27 26.48
N ALA A 409 -1.71 -17.41 25.47
CA ALA A 409 -2.87 -17.40 24.59
C ALA A 409 -2.60 -17.04 23.12
N ALA A 410 -1.63 -16.16 22.79
CA ALA A 410 -1.37 -15.66 21.43
C ALA A 410 -2.58 -14.90 20.83
N CYS A 411 -2.91 -13.76 21.43
CA CYS A 411 -4.17 -13.05 21.22
C CYS A 411 -4.03 -11.52 21.35
N ILE A 412 -4.95 -10.78 20.72
CA ILE A 412 -5.10 -9.32 20.85
C ILE A 412 -6.36 -9.01 21.68
N PRO A 413 -6.31 -8.16 22.72
CA PRO A 413 -7.51 -7.73 23.44
C PRO A 413 -8.43 -6.89 22.54
N ARG A 414 -9.62 -7.42 22.25
CA ARG A 414 -10.64 -6.80 21.37
C ARG A 414 -12.04 -7.02 21.97
N ASN A 415 -12.99 -6.18 21.57
CA ASN A 415 -14.41 -6.50 21.74
C ASN A 415 -14.88 -7.46 20.64
N LYS A 416 -16.08 -8.02 20.79
CA LYS A 416 -16.65 -8.95 19.80
C LYS A 416 -17.14 -8.21 18.55
N TRP A 417 -16.21 -7.83 17.67
CA TRP A 417 -16.50 -7.05 16.45
C TRP A 417 -17.50 -7.73 15.51
N SER A 418 -17.66 -9.05 15.60
CA SER A 418 -18.74 -9.82 14.94
C SER A 418 -20.17 -9.43 15.36
N LEU A 419 -20.33 -8.60 16.40
CA LEU A 419 -21.60 -8.06 16.88
C LEU A 419 -21.67 -6.53 16.76
N THR A 420 -20.59 -5.87 16.33
CA THR A 420 -20.48 -4.41 16.26
C THR A 420 -21.14 -3.85 15.01
N ALA A 421 -22.03 -2.87 15.15
CA ALA A 421 -22.52 -2.06 14.03
C ALA A 421 -21.47 -1.04 13.56
N PRO A 422 -21.44 -0.68 12.27
CA PRO A 422 -20.71 0.50 11.81
C PRO A 422 -21.29 1.77 12.44
N PRO A 423 -20.48 2.68 12.98
CA PRO A 423 -20.98 3.89 13.64
C PRO A 423 -21.56 4.87 12.62
N SER A 424 -22.60 5.59 13.05
CA SER A 424 -23.25 6.64 12.24
C SER A 424 -22.32 7.78 11.80
N ASP A 425 -21.19 7.97 12.49
CA ASP A 425 -20.27 9.09 12.24
C ASP A 425 -19.43 8.96 10.96
N THR A 426 -19.45 7.78 10.31
CA THR A 426 -18.73 7.54 9.05
C THR A 426 -19.59 7.68 7.80
N TYR A 427 -20.89 7.92 7.91
CA TYR A 427 -21.74 8.21 6.74
C TYR A 427 -21.22 9.42 5.94
N ILE A 428 -21.33 9.36 4.60
CA ILE A 428 -20.73 10.37 3.72
C ILE A 428 -21.27 11.79 3.97
N SER A 429 -22.52 11.92 4.42
CA SER A 429 -23.14 13.19 4.83
C SER A 429 -22.45 13.82 6.05
N ASN A 430 -22.10 13.01 7.05
CA ASN A 430 -21.39 13.47 8.25
C ASN A 430 -19.93 13.79 7.91
N VAL A 431 -19.26 12.97 7.10
CA VAL A 431 -17.90 13.23 6.61
C VAL A 431 -17.85 14.53 5.79
N TYR A 432 -18.79 14.74 4.86
CA TYR A 432 -18.93 16.01 4.15
C TYR A 432 -19.03 17.19 5.13
N ASN A 433 -19.88 17.10 6.16
CA ASN A 433 -20.05 18.20 7.11
C ASN A 433 -18.78 18.45 7.93
N GLN A 434 -18.01 17.41 8.30
CA GLN A 434 -16.74 17.54 8.99
C GLN A 434 -15.67 18.27 8.16
N LEU A 435 -15.62 18.03 6.83
CA LEU A 435 -14.64 18.68 5.96
C LEU A 435 -15.09 20.06 5.46
N PHE A 436 -16.37 20.23 5.10
CA PHE A 436 -16.83 21.34 4.26
C PHE A 436 -17.89 22.27 4.87
N SER A 437 -18.54 21.94 5.99
CA SER A 437 -19.54 22.83 6.62
C SER A 437 -18.94 24.06 7.34
N SER A 438 -17.62 24.25 7.27
CA SER A 438 -16.89 25.17 8.13
C SER A 438 -16.87 26.64 7.68
N LYS A 439 -17.41 26.97 6.49
CA LYS A 439 -17.29 28.26 5.78
C LYS A 439 -17.45 29.51 6.68
N PRO A 440 -16.55 30.52 6.61
CA PRO A 440 -15.25 30.48 5.93
C PRO A 440 -14.35 29.39 6.53
N TYR A 441 -13.70 28.61 5.66
CA TYR A 441 -13.04 27.36 6.03
C TYR A 441 -11.96 27.56 7.10
N ASP A 442 -12.04 26.76 8.16
CA ASP A 442 -11.17 26.86 9.33
C ASP A 442 -10.68 25.47 9.77
N PHE A 443 -9.35 25.33 9.85
CA PHE A 443 -8.63 24.11 10.18
C PHE A 443 -9.01 23.57 11.57
N THR A 444 -9.37 24.44 12.52
CA THR A 444 -9.89 24.07 13.85
C THR A 444 -11.18 23.27 13.72
N LYS A 445 -12.11 23.74 12.87
CA LYS A 445 -13.42 23.09 12.70
C LYS A 445 -13.26 21.74 12.01
N VAL A 446 -12.38 21.65 11.01
CA VAL A 446 -12.12 20.41 10.27
C VAL A 446 -11.44 19.37 11.14
N THR A 447 -10.38 19.75 11.86
CA THR A 447 -9.65 18.87 12.78
C THR A 447 -10.57 18.37 13.90
N LYS A 448 -11.28 19.27 14.61
CA LYS A 448 -12.25 18.87 15.65
C LYS A 448 -13.42 18.05 15.08
N GLY A 449 -13.82 18.32 13.84
CA GLY A 449 -14.84 17.55 13.12
C GLY A 449 -14.42 16.11 12.91
N VAL A 450 -13.28 15.88 12.25
CA VAL A 450 -12.77 14.53 11.97
C VAL A 450 -12.36 13.81 13.25
N GLN A 451 -11.64 14.48 14.15
CA GLN A 451 -11.13 13.87 15.38
C GLN A 451 -12.27 13.42 16.30
N TYR A 452 -13.19 14.31 16.66
CA TYR A 452 -14.21 14.00 17.68
C TYR A 452 -15.47 13.31 17.13
N ARG A 453 -15.64 13.21 15.81
CA ARG A 453 -16.73 12.43 15.19
C ARG A 453 -16.21 11.16 14.52
N TYR A 454 -15.53 11.26 13.37
CA TYR A 454 -15.13 10.09 12.58
C TYR A 454 -14.12 9.20 13.33
N HIS A 455 -13.03 9.80 13.81
CA HIS A 455 -11.95 9.09 14.49
C HIS A 455 -12.42 8.50 15.82
N ASN A 456 -12.94 9.32 16.73
CA ASN A 456 -13.48 8.83 18.01
C ASN A 456 -14.65 7.84 17.82
N GLY A 457 -15.45 7.97 16.75
CA GLY A 457 -16.51 7.03 16.41
C GLY A 457 -15.99 5.63 16.07
N ILE A 458 -14.93 5.51 15.27
CA ILE A 458 -14.30 4.21 14.99
C ILE A 458 -13.62 3.64 16.24
N HIS A 459 -12.81 4.44 16.95
CA HIS A 459 -12.14 4.02 18.17
C HIS A 459 -13.15 3.55 19.25
N GLY A 460 -14.27 4.26 19.40
CA GLY A 460 -15.35 3.92 20.32
C GLY A 460 -16.15 2.68 19.90
N ALA A 461 -16.35 2.45 18.60
CA ALA A 461 -17.06 1.27 18.08
C ALA A 461 -16.23 -0.02 18.19
N LEU A 462 -14.92 0.05 17.91
CA LEU A 462 -14.01 -1.10 18.05
C LEU A 462 -13.61 -1.36 19.51
N ALA A 463 -13.50 -0.30 20.32
CA ALA A 463 -13.24 -0.33 21.75
C ALA A 463 -12.02 -1.20 22.15
N SER A 464 -11.95 -1.63 23.42
CA SER A 464 -10.84 -2.41 23.97
C SER A 464 -9.48 -1.77 23.72
N THR A 465 -8.52 -2.43 23.06
CA THR A 465 -7.21 -1.84 22.72
C THR A 465 -7.40 -0.58 21.85
N MET A 466 -8.25 -0.66 20.82
CA MET A 466 -8.68 0.51 20.02
C MET A 466 -9.42 1.57 20.83
N GLY A 467 -9.93 1.23 22.02
CA GLY A 467 -10.58 2.14 22.96
C GLY A 467 -9.63 2.81 23.98
N THR A 468 -8.31 2.81 23.72
CA THR A 468 -7.32 3.50 24.56
C THR A 468 -6.26 4.23 23.71
N PHE A 469 -5.44 5.09 24.35
CA PHE A 469 -4.21 5.60 23.74
C PHE A 469 -3.13 4.53 23.46
N ALA A 470 -3.32 3.27 23.88
CA ALA A 470 -2.51 2.14 23.43
C ALA A 470 -3.03 1.49 22.12
N SER A 471 -4.00 2.14 21.46
CA SER A 471 -4.62 1.68 20.22
C SER A 471 -3.67 1.33 19.06
N PRO A 472 -2.47 1.91 18.89
CA PRO A 472 -1.50 1.43 17.90
C PRO A 472 -1.02 -0.01 18.09
N GLY A 473 -1.33 -0.64 19.23
CA GLY A 473 -1.11 -2.07 19.46
C GLY A 473 -2.06 -2.98 18.69
N ASP A 474 -3.18 -2.46 18.18
CA ASP A 474 -3.99 -3.18 17.20
C ASP A 474 -3.65 -2.66 15.79
N PRO A 475 -3.15 -3.50 14.86
CA PRO A 475 -2.76 -3.04 13.52
C PRO A 475 -3.87 -2.38 12.70
N ILE A 476 -5.15 -2.52 13.06
CA ILE A 476 -6.23 -1.74 12.43
C ILE A 476 -6.08 -0.23 12.66
N PHE A 477 -5.35 0.20 13.70
CA PHE A 477 -4.99 1.60 13.96
C PHE A 477 -4.39 2.27 12.73
N TYR A 478 -3.38 1.66 12.11
CA TYR A 478 -2.65 2.27 10.99
C TYR A 478 -3.54 2.44 9.75
N VAL A 479 -4.50 1.54 9.55
CA VAL A 479 -5.50 1.64 8.48
C VAL A 479 -6.52 2.74 8.80
N HIS A 480 -7.00 2.79 10.04
CA HIS A 480 -7.92 3.83 10.48
C HIS A 480 -7.30 5.23 10.34
N HIS A 481 -6.06 5.40 10.79
CA HIS A 481 -5.32 6.66 10.72
C HIS A 481 -4.87 6.99 9.29
N ALA A 482 -4.58 6.00 8.44
CA ALA A 482 -4.42 6.25 7.01
C ALA A 482 -5.71 6.80 6.36
N THR A 483 -6.91 6.38 6.81
CA THR A 483 -8.15 7.03 6.36
C THR A 483 -8.31 8.43 6.94
N VAL A 484 -7.97 8.67 8.21
CA VAL A 484 -7.96 10.02 8.80
C VAL A 484 -7.05 10.98 8.00
N ASP A 485 -5.88 10.51 7.58
CA ASP A 485 -4.98 11.25 6.71
C ASP A 485 -5.58 11.51 5.32
N ALA A 486 -6.25 10.50 4.74
CA ALA A 486 -6.97 10.62 3.48
C ALA A 486 -8.12 11.65 3.54
N LEU A 487 -8.82 11.77 4.68
CA LEU A 487 -9.82 12.82 4.90
C LEU A 487 -9.19 14.22 4.91
N TYR A 488 -8.00 14.37 5.50
CA TYR A 488 -7.26 15.64 5.43
C TYR A 488 -6.73 15.90 4.01
N ALA A 489 -6.30 14.88 3.27
CA ALA A 489 -5.90 15.01 1.87
C ALA A 489 -7.06 15.51 0.98
N ILE A 490 -8.28 14.99 1.17
CA ILE A 490 -9.50 15.47 0.50
C ILE A 490 -9.75 16.94 0.83
N TYR A 491 -9.77 17.31 2.12
CA TYR A 491 -9.94 18.70 2.53
C TYR A 491 -8.88 19.61 1.90
N TYR A 492 -7.61 19.21 1.98
CA TYR A 492 -6.49 19.98 1.46
C TYR A 492 -6.67 20.21 -0.04
N GLN A 493 -6.83 19.14 -0.84
CA GLN A 493 -7.05 19.20 -2.28
C GLN A 493 -8.21 20.14 -2.66
N CYS A 494 -9.35 20.01 -1.98
CA CYS A 494 -10.58 20.72 -2.30
C CYS A 494 -10.60 22.18 -1.86
N VAL A 495 -9.87 22.55 -0.80
CA VAL A 495 -9.99 23.86 -0.15
C VAL A 495 -8.72 24.70 -0.24
N VAL A 496 -7.54 24.11 -0.04
CA VAL A 496 -6.31 24.90 0.19
C VAL A 496 -5.70 25.46 -1.10
N PRO A 497 -5.36 24.66 -2.14
CA PRO A 497 -4.83 25.20 -3.40
C PRO A 497 -5.77 26.20 -4.11
N PRO A 498 -7.11 26.00 -4.20
CA PRO A 498 -8.01 26.96 -4.85
C PRO A 498 -8.04 28.34 -4.18
N LEU A 499 -7.79 28.41 -2.87
CA LEU A 499 -7.78 29.67 -2.10
C LEU A 499 -6.40 30.33 -2.03
N ASN A 500 -5.33 29.58 -2.33
CA ASN A 500 -3.94 30.05 -2.42
C ASN A 500 -3.49 30.86 -1.18
N TYR A 501 -3.85 30.39 0.00
CA TYR A 501 -3.45 30.99 1.28
C TYR A 501 -2.07 30.52 1.74
N ASP A 502 -1.40 31.33 2.56
CA ASP A 502 -0.15 30.95 3.20
C ASP A 502 -0.33 29.93 4.34
N LEU A 503 0.79 29.33 4.76
CA LEU A 503 0.86 28.31 5.81
C LEU A 503 0.54 28.80 7.24
N LYS A 504 0.19 30.07 7.44
CA LYS A 504 -0.29 30.61 8.72
C LYS A 504 -1.77 31.01 8.69
N HIS A 505 -2.41 30.95 7.52
CA HIS A 505 -3.84 31.22 7.41
C HIS A 505 -4.67 30.16 8.14
N SER A 506 -5.76 30.56 8.78
CA SER A 506 -6.58 29.66 9.63
C SER A 506 -7.28 28.52 8.86
N THR A 507 -7.26 28.57 7.53
CA THR A 507 -7.72 27.48 6.65
C THR A 507 -6.70 26.33 6.54
N VAL A 508 -5.41 26.60 6.75
CA VAL A 508 -4.32 25.63 6.60
C VAL A 508 -3.69 25.28 7.97
N TRP A 509 -3.70 26.23 8.91
CA TRP A 509 -2.98 26.14 10.18
C TRP A 509 -3.91 26.38 11.38
N PRO A 510 -3.71 25.72 12.53
CA PRO A 510 -4.50 25.98 13.73
C PRO A 510 -4.29 27.39 14.27
N ASN A 511 -5.38 28.17 14.36
CA ASN A 511 -5.38 29.44 15.05
C ASN A 511 -5.68 29.24 16.54
N ARG A 512 -4.73 29.63 17.41
CA ARG A 512 -4.86 29.53 18.88
C ARG A 512 -6.11 30.22 19.43
N ALA A 513 -6.58 31.31 18.80
CA ALA A 513 -7.81 31.99 19.21
C ALA A 513 -9.08 31.13 19.01
N ASN A 514 -9.07 30.26 17.98
CA ASN A 514 -10.21 29.40 17.62
C ASN A 514 -10.14 28.06 18.37
N TRP A 515 -8.94 27.60 18.73
CA TRP A 515 -8.73 26.40 19.54
C TRP A 515 -8.93 26.61 21.04
N GLY A 516 -8.49 27.76 21.56
CA GLY A 516 -8.40 28.02 23.00
C GLY A 516 -7.07 27.55 23.60
N ALA A 517 -7.10 27.17 24.88
CA ALA A 517 -5.89 26.82 25.62
C ALA A 517 -5.28 25.45 25.26
N SER A 518 -6.06 24.50 24.72
CA SER A 518 -5.59 23.13 24.41
C SER A 518 -4.44 23.17 23.39
N CYS A 519 -4.65 23.89 22.28
CA CYS A 519 -3.64 24.18 21.26
C CYS A 519 -2.55 25.14 21.78
N SER A 520 -1.71 24.64 22.69
CA SER A 520 -0.60 25.35 23.28
C SER A 520 0.63 24.47 23.38
N LYS A 521 1.73 24.94 22.78
CA LYS A 521 3.05 24.37 22.94
C LYS A 521 3.60 24.71 24.33
N VAL A 522 3.94 23.71 25.14
CA VAL A 522 4.58 23.92 26.45
C VAL A 522 6.07 23.58 26.36
N ARG A 523 6.94 24.60 26.38
CA ARG A 523 8.41 24.41 26.43
C ARG A 523 9.01 25.16 27.62
N ASN A 524 9.77 24.46 28.45
CA ASN A 524 10.43 25.00 29.66
C ASN A 524 9.48 25.77 30.61
N GLY A 525 8.22 25.31 30.73
CA GLY A 525 7.18 25.97 31.55
C GLY A 525 6.55 27.22 30.90
N VAL A 526 6.91 27.55 29.66
CA VAL A 526 6.32 28.64 28.89
C VAL A 526 5.31 28.09 27.89
N THR A 527 4.10 28.64 27.91
CA THR A 527 2.95 28.22 27.08
C THR A 527 2.79 29.14 25.87
N GLY A 528 3.14 28.68 24.68
CA GLY A 528 3.09 29.42 23.41
C GLY A 528 2.12 28.83 22.38
N ALA A 529 2.05 29.45 21.20
CA ALA A 529 1.43 28.83 20.03
C ALA A 529 2.42 27.87 19.33
N TYR A 530 1.87 26.97 18.51
CA TYR A 530 2.65 26.21 17.54
C TYR A 530 2.88 27.06 16.28
N GLU A 531 4.10 27.01 15.76
CA GLU A 531 4.53 27.60 14.49
C GLU A 531 4.81 26.49 13.48
N PRO A 532 4.63 26.71 12.16
CA PRO A 532 4.92 25.68 11.15
C PRO A 532 6.35 25.11 11.23
N THR A 533 7.32 25.92 11.67
CA THR A 533 8.73 25.51 11.83
C THR A 533 9.03 24.78 13.14
N ASP A 534 8.04 24.52 14.00
CA ASP A 534 8.26 23.70 15.19
C ASP A 534 8.49 22.24 14.81
N HIS A 535 9.47 21.62 15.46
CA HIS A 535 9.67 20.17 15.41
C HIS A 535 8.56 19.43 16.16
N LEU A 536 8.12 18.30 15.60
CA LEU A 536 7.12 17.41 16.19
C LEU A 536 7.71 16.60 17.35
N THR A 537 7.02 16.60 18.49
CA THR A 537 7.38 15.82 19.67
C THR A 537 6.93 14.37 19.49
N MET A 538 7.87 13.43 19.42
CA MET A 538 7.60 11.99 19.36
C MET A 538 8.64 11.26 20.22
N ASN A 539 8.25 10.79 21.41
CA ASN A 539 9.17 10.22 22.41
C ASN A 539 8.86 8.75 22.71
N LEU A 540 9.87 7.90 22.79
CA LEU A 540 9.74 6.50 23.25
C LEU A 540 10.76 6.18 24.35
N ILE A 541 10.65 5.00 24.97
CA ILE A 541 11.64 4.54 25.95
C ILE A 541 12.88 4.04 25.19
N GLY A 542 13.95 4.84 25.19
CA GLY A 542 15.23 4.50 24.56
C GLY A 542 15.95 3.36 25.27
N ALA A 543 17.03 2.87 24.67
CA ALA A 543 17.88 1.80 25.23
C ALA A 543 18.48 2.15 26.61
N ASN A 544 18.45 3.43 27.00
CA ASN A 544 18.87 3.94 28.31
C ASN A 544 17.77 3.85 29.40
N GLY A 545 16.58 3.32 29.08
CA GLY A 545 15.45 3.19 30.00
C GLY A 545 14.70 4.50 30.30
N LYS A 546 14.90 5.55 29.51
CA LYS A 546 14.25 6.86 29.65
C LYS A 546 13.49 7.23 28.39
N TYR A 547 12.49 8.09 28.53
CA TYR A 547 11.88 8.76 27.38
C TYR A 547 12.92 9.64 26.67
N VAL A 548 13.06 9.40 25.37
CA VAL A 548 13.92 10.13 24.43
C VAL A 548 13.14 10.39 23.15
N ASP A 549 13.48 11.46 22.44
CA ASP A 549 12.91 11.73 21.12
C ASP A 549 13.28 10.61 20.12
N VAL A 550 12.43 10.35 19.13
CA VAL A 550 12.69 9.40 18.03
C VAL A 550 14.04 9.64 17.34
N GLN A 551 14.53 10.87 17.31
CA GLN A 551 15.84 11.29 16.77
C GLN A 551 17.04 11.04 17.70
N ASP A 552 16.86 10.60 18.94
CA ASP A 552 17.97 10.34 19.85
C ASP A 552 18.79 9.09 19.42
N PRO A 553 20.12 9.05 19.55
CA PRO A 553 20.93 7.88 19.22
C PRO A 553 20.57 6.58 19.98
N SER A 554 19.85 6.67 21.10
CA SER A 554 19.32 5.53 21.86
C SER A 554 17.90 5.11 21.49
N SER A 555 17.25 5.83 20.56
CA SER A 555 15.99 5.42 19.92
C SER A 555 16.26 4.31 18.90
N VAL A 556 15.63 3.15 19.11
CA VAL A 556 15.69 2.04 18.15
C VAL A 556 14.92 2.34 16.85
N LEU A 557 14.01 3.31 16.88
CA LEU A 557 13.23 3.73 15.71
C LEU A 557 13.91 4.86 14.90
N LYS A 558 15.04 5.40 15.39
CA LYS A 558 15.77 6.50 14.75
C LYS A 558 16.01 6.28 13.25
N PRO A 559 16.47 5.09 12.76
CA PRO A 559 16.75 4.90 11.33
C PRO A 559 15.52 5.12 10.43
N PHE A 560 14.31 4.81 10.92
CA PHE A 560 13.07 4.97 10.18
C PHE A 560 12.63 6.43 10.14
N PHE A 561 12.71 7.14 11.26
CA PHE A 561 12.43 8.58 11.32
C PHE A 561 13.48 9.44 10.61
N ASP A 562 14.74 8.98 10.52
CA ASP A 562 15.78 9.59 9.70
C ASP A 562 15.48 9.46 8.21
N ALA A 563 15.06 8.27 7.76
CA ALA A 563 14.71 8.01 6.38
C ALA A 563 13.43 8.76 5.93
N VAL A 564 12.49 9.03 6.85
CA VAL A 564 11.37 9.95 6.56
C VAL A 564 11.86 11.37 6.32
N GLY A 565 12.88 11.85 7.05
CA GLY A 565 13.50 13.17 6.84
C GLY A 565 12.66 14.39 7.23
N LEU A 566 11.33 14.27 7.29
CA LEU A 566 10.39 15.32 7.69
C LEU A 566 10.43 15.54 9.21
N GLN A 567 10.68 16.78 9.65
CA GLN A 567 10.98 17.10 11.05
C GLN A 567 10.02 18.13 11.66
N THR A 568 9.44 18.99 10.84
CA THR A 568 8.59 20.13 11.23
C THR A 568 7.18 19.98 10.67
N PHE A 569 6.21 20.67 11.26
CA PHE A 569 4.83 20.65 10.76
C PHE A 569 4.69 21.24 9.35
N ALA A 570 5.55 22.19 8.98
CA ALA A 570 5.65 22.74 7.63
C ALA A 570 6.10 21.69 6.59
N ASP A 571 6.73 20.59 7.00
CA ASP A 571 7.15 19.53 6.07
C ASP A 571 5.98 18.58 5.70
N LEU A 572 4.79 18.74 6.31
CA LEU A 572 3.77 17.69 6.36
C LEU A 572 2.38 18.10 5.84
N TYR A 573 2.14 19.35 5.43
CA TYR A 573 0.77 19.81 5.12
C TYR A 573 0.20 19.26 3.79
N ASP A 574 1.01 19.11 2.74
CA ASP A 574 0.61 18.61 1.42
C ASP A 574 1.30 17.29 1.08
N ILE A 575 0.53 16.20 0.97
CA ILE A 575 1.05 14.85 0.67
C ILE A 575 1.80 14.75 -0.66
N ARG A 576 1.60 15.71 -1.56
CA ARG A 576 2.23 15.78 -2.89
C ARG A 576 3.56 16.54 -2.89
N ALA A 577 3.93 17.12 -1.76
CA ALA A 577 5.10 17.99 -1.60
C ALA A 577 6.05 17.55 -0.46
N LEU A 578 6.06 16.25 -0.15
CA LEU A 578 6.86 15.64 0.92
C LEU A 578 8.24 15.14 0.44
N GLY A 579 8.69 15.57 -0.75
CA GLY A 579 9.90 15.04 -1.39
C GLY A 579 9.74 13.57 -1.79
N GLU A 580 10.73 12.73 -1.48
CA GLU A 580 10.69 11.29 -1.77
C GLU A 580 9.57 10.54 -0.99
N MET A 581 9.08 11.12 0.11
CA MET A 581 7.97 10.59 0.89
C MET A 581 6.59 11.02 0.35
N SER A 582 6.50 11.60 -0.85
CA SER A 582 5.21 12.06 -1.41
C SER A 582 4.33 10.89 -1.87
N TYR A 583 3.03 10.99 -1.66
CA TYR A 583 2.06 9.95 -2.00
C TYR A 583 0.70 10.53 -2.43
N SER A 584 -0.17 9.66 -2.92
CA SER A 584 -1.55 9.96 -3.29
C SER A 584 -2.48 8.82 -2.85
N TYR A 585 -3.71 9.15 -2.49
CA TYR A 585 -4.75 8.16 -2.27
C TYR A 585 -5.51 7.87 -3.56
N ASP A 586 -5.56 6.60 -3.98
CA ASP A 586 -6.53 6.14 -4.96
C ASP A 586 -7.84 5.77 -4.25
N PHE A 587 -8.86 6.60 -4.45
CA PHE A 587 -10.20 6.37 -3.92
C PHE A 587 -11.10 5.57 -4.89
N GLY A 588 -10.66 5.34 -6.13
CA GLY A 588 -11.46 4.71 -7.18
C GLY A 588 -12.88 5.27 -7.28
N LEU A 589 -13.87 4.37 -7.34
CA LEU A 589 -15.29 4.69 -7.42
C LEU A 589 -16.01 4.68 -6.06
N SER A 590 -15.28 4.86 -4.95
CA SER A 590 -15.84 4.79 -3.61
C SER A 590 -16.72 6.00 -3.23
N SER A 591 -17.37 5.95 -2.06
CA SER A 591 -18.06 7.09 -1.43
C SER A 591 -17.11 8.27 -1.21
N LEU A 592 -15.92 8.03 -0.63
CA LEU A 592 -14.87 9.05 -0.51
C LEU A 592 -14.33 9.50 -1.87
N GLY A 593 -14.25 8.63 -2.87
CA GLY A 593 -13.87 9.03 -4.24
C GLY A 593 -14.82 10.06 -4.84
N GLY A 594 -16.12 9.91 -4.62
CA GLY A 594 -17.13 10.90 -5.00
C GLY A 594 -16.99 12.23 -4.28
N LEU A 595 -16.70 12.18 -2.98
CA LEU A 595 -16.47 13.37 -2.16
C LEU A 595 -15.18 14.11 -2.58
N ALA A 596 -14.11 13.36 -2.88
CA ALA A 596 -12.85 13.89 -3.39
C ALA A 596 -12.98 14.53 -4.78
N GLN A 597 -13.83 13.97 -5.65
CA GLN A 597 -14.07 14.48 -7.00
C GLN A 597 -14.98 15.72 -7.00
N GLN A 598 -16.02 15.75 -6.15
CA GLN A 598 -17.03 16.81 -6.15
C GLN A 598 -16.77 17.92 -5.12
N CYS A 599 -15.88 17.69 -4.14
CA CYS A 599 -15.51 18.63 -3.09
C CYS A 599 -16.75 19.20 -2.34
N ASP A 600 -16.79 20.51 -2.10
CA ASP A 600 -17.90 21.21 -1.45
C ASP A 600 -19.18 21.31 -2.33
N ASN A 601 -19.16 20.74 -3.54
CA ASN A 601 -20.29 20.63 -4.45
C ASN A 601 -20.84 19.19 -4.52
N TYR A 602 -20.42 18.30 -3.61
CA TYR A 602 -20.99 16.96 -3.46
C TYR A 602 -22.51 17.03 -3.28
N ALA A 603 -23.24 16.14 -3.99
CA ALA A 603 -24.71 16.10 -4.11
C ALA A 603 -25.39 17.31 -4.81
N SER A 604 -24.66 18.38 -5.13
CA SER A 604 -25.19 19.57 -5.80
C SER A 604 -25.65 19.29 -7.25
N PRO A 605 -26.72 19.94 -7.75
CA PRO A 605 -27.18 19.78 -9.14
C PRO A 605 -26.22 20.23 -10.23
N THR A 606 -25.22 21.03 -9.90
CA THR A 606 -24.25 21.57 -10.85
C THR A 606 -23.11 20.61 -11.20
N THR A 607 -23.03 19.46 -10.53
CA THR A 607 -21.88 18.56 -10.59
C THR A 607 -22.31 17.17 -11.07
N VAL A 608 -21.67 16.69 -12.14
CA VAL A 608 -21.78 15.29 -12.59
C VAL A 608 -20.45 14.61 -12.26
N ARG A 609 -20.46 13.45 -11.60
CA ARG A 609 -19.25 12.63 -11.44
C ARG A 609 -18.77 12.21 -12.84
N VAL A 610 -17.58 12.65 -13.24
CA VAL A 610 -16.97 12.23 -14.51
C VAL A 610 -16.57 10.75 -14.37
N GLY A 611 -17.04 9.90 -15.28
CA GLY A 611 -16.72 8.46 -15.34
C GLY A 611 -17.84 7.48 -14.96
N LEU A 612 -19.02 7.96 -14.53
CA LEU A 612 -20.14 7.07 -14.16
C LEU A 612 -20.83 6.35 -15.34
N GLU A 613 -20.68 6.82 -16.58
CA GLU A 613 -21.45 6.29 -17.72
C GLU A 613 -20.85 5.01 -18.35
N GLU A 614 -19.59 4.67 -18.07
CA GLU A 614 -18.90 3.51 -18.69
C GLU A 614 -18.17 2.57 -17.73
N ALA A 615 -17.92 2.97 -16.47
CA ALA A 615 -17.30 2.09 -15.48
C ALA A 615 -18.35 1.32 -14.64
N THR A 616 -18.08 0.04 -14.33
CA THR A 616 -18.91 -0.77 -13.43
C THR A 616 -18.80 -0.26 -12.00
N THR A 617 -19.66 0.70 -11.65
CA THR A 617 -19.75 1.29 -10.31
C THR A 617 -20.28 0.29 -9.29
N ASP A 618 -19.82 0.37 -8.04
CA ASP A 618 -20.43 -0.38 -6.94
C ASP A 618 -21.88 0.11 -6.80
N GLU A 619 -22.86 -0.79 -6.98
CA GLU A 619 -24.29 -0.49 -6.96
C GLU A 619 -24.69 0.27 -5.69
N VAL A 620 -24.00 0.00 -4.58
CA VAL A 620 -24.24 0.66 -3.29
C VAL A 620 -23.78 2.12 -3.30
N VAL A 621 -22.63 2.44 -3.89
CA VAL A 621 -22.13 3.82 -3.97
C VAL A 621 -22.98 4.63 -4.95
N SER A 622 -23.35 4.03 -6.08
CA SER A 622 -24.28 4.64 -7.06
C SER A 622 -25.63 4.97 -6.44
N LYS A 623 -26.10 4.12 -5.53
CA LYS A 623 -27.34 4.34 -4.76
C LYS A 623 -27.18 5.40 -3.67
N GLU A 624 -26.03 5.46 -2.99
CA GLU A 624 -25.73 6.54 -2.03
C GLU A 624 -25.70 7.91 -2.74
N ASP A 625 -25.06 8.01 -3.91
CA ASP A 625 -25.07 9.24 -4.72
C ASP A 625 -26.50 9.66 -5.10
N GLN A 626 -27.30 8.73 -5.64
CA GLN A 626 -28.69 9.02 -6.04
C GLN A 626 -29.52 9.49 -4.84
N PHE A 627 -29.36 8.84 -3.69
CA PHE A 627 -29.98 9.26 -2.43
C PHE A 627 -29.56 10.68 -2.04
N MET A 628 -28.26 10.94 -1.93
CA MET A 628 -27.74 12.26 -1.51
C MET A 628 -28.21 13.35 -2.47
N ARG A 629 -28.21 13.06 -3.77
CA ARG A 629 -28.66 13.93 -4.87
C ARG A 629 -30.16 14.26 -4.79
N GLU A 630 -31.02 13.26 -4.59
CA GLU A 630 -32.47 13.45 -4.47
C GLU A 630 -32.83 14.20 -3.19
N MET A 631 -32.20 13.84 -2.06
CA MET A 631 -32.41 14.52 -0.79
C MET A 631 -31.94 15.98 -0.83
N TYR A 632 -30.84 16.28 -1.51
CA TYR A 632 -30.37 17.67 -1.72
C TYR A 632 -31.42 18.50 -2.46
N LEU A 633 -31.92 17.99 -3.59
CA LEU A 633 -32.97 18.64 -4.38
C LEU A 633 -34.28 18.78 -3.58
N TYR A 634 -34.62 17.79 -2.76
CA TYR A 634 -35.81 17.83 -1.92
C TYR A 634 -35.72 18.93 -0.86
N CYS A 635 -34.62 18.99 -0.11
CA CYS A 635 -34.35 20.08 0.83
C CYS A 635 -34.36 21.46 0.15
N GLN A 636 -33.77 21.57 -1.05
CA GLN A 636 -33.81 22.81 -1.84
C GLN A 636 -35.25 23.21 -2.22
N ALA A 637 -36.09 22.26 -2.63
CA ALA A 637 -37.50 22.50 -2.94
C ALA A 637 -38.34 22.89 -1.70
N GLN A 638 -37.93 22.46 -0.50
CA GLN A 638 -38.51 22.89 0.78
C GLN A 638 -37.94 24.22 1.31
N ASN A 639 -37.15 24.96 0.49
CA ASN A 639 -36.51 26.23 0.85
C ASN A 639 -35.51 26.14 2.02
N VAL A 640 -34.87 24.99 2.22
CA VAL A 640 -33.74 24.87 3.16
C VAL A 640 -32.56 25.72 2.64
N PRO A 641 -31.93 26.57 3.47
CA PRO A 641 -30.73 27.32 3.08
C PRO A 641 -29.63 26.38 2.57
N GLN A 642 -28.98 26.72 1.45
CA GLN A 642 -28.08 25.82 0.73
C GLN A 642 -26.90 25.32 1.58
N ASP A 643 -26.40 26.18 2.47
CA ASP A 643 -25.36 25.91 3.47
C ASP A 643 -25.81 24.96 4.59
N GLN A 644 -27.12 24.77 4.78
CA GLN A 644 -27.71 23.88 5.78
C GLN A 644 -28.21 22.54 5.20
N ILE A 645 -28.35 22.41 3.88
CA ILE A 645 -28.95 21.22 3.25
C ILE A 645 -28.28 19.92 3.72
N MET A 646 -26.95 19.85 3.64
CA MET A 646 -26.19 18.65 3.98
C MET A 646 -26.24 18.31 5.48
N GLU A 647 -26.43 19.31 6.35
CA GLU A 647 -26.65 19.11 7.78
C GLU A 647 -28.07 18.58 8.05
N ARG A 648 -29.10 19.02 7.30
CA ARG A 648 -30.45 18.43 7.38
C ARG A 648 -30.44 16.96 6.95
N ILE A 649 -29.77 16.63 5.85
CA ILE A 649 -29.63 15.24 5.37
C ILE A 649 -28.91 14.38 6.41
N ASN A 650 -27.87 14.92 7.05
CA ASN A 650 -27.14 14.25 8.12
C ASN A 650 -28.05 13.95 9.35
N TRP A 651 -28.93 14.88 9.76
CA TRP A 651 -29.91 14.61 10.83
C TRP A 651 -30.93 13.54 10.45
N MET A 652 -31.43 13.54 9.21
CA MET A 652 -32.31 12.50 8.68
C MET A 652 -31.64 11.12 8.70
N GLN A 653 -30.35 11.09 8.36
CA GLN A 653 -29.54 9.87 8.37
C GLN A 653 -29.24 9.38 9.80
N CYS A 654 -29.10 10.28 10.78
CA CYS A 654 -29.11 9.91 12.20
C CYS A 654 -30.44 9.28 12.63
N VAL A 655 -31.59 9.83 12.21
CA VAL A 655 -32.93 9.26 12.52
C VAL A 655 -33.07 7.87 11.90
N PHE A 656 -32.72 7.70 10.63
CA PHE A 656 -32.70 6.39 9.99
C PHE A 656 -31.80 5.38 10.71
N HIS A 657 -30.59 5.78 11.12
CA HIS A 657 -29.70 4.89 11.87
C HIS A 657 -30.29 4.51 13.23
N ASN A 658 -30.97 5.43 13.91
CA ASN A 658 -31.62 5.14 15.18
C ASN A 658 -32.82 4.19 15.03
N GLU A 659 -33.74 4.49 14.12
CA GLU A 659 -35.02 3.78 14.00
C GLU A 659 -34.95 2.49 13.17
N CYS A 660 -34.01 2.40 12.23
CA CYS A 660 -34.00 1.35 11.19
C CYS A 660 -32.77 0.44 11.21
N LYS A 661 -31.77 0.76 12.04
CA LYS A 661 -30.53 -0.02 12.21
C LYS A 661 -30.40 -0.43 13.67
N GLN A 662 -29.19 -0.45 14.24
CA GLN A 662 -28.99 -0.92 15.62
C GLN A 662 -29.24 0.14 16.70
N GLY A 663 -29.68 1.36 16.36
CA GLY A 663 -29.81 2.48 17.29
C GLY A 663 -28.56 3.37 17.30
N VAL A 664 -28.65 4.56 17.91
CA VAL A 664 -27.47 5.38 18.22
C VAL A 664 -27.19 5.38 19.72
N PHE A 665 -25.94 5.15 20.09
CA PHE A 665 -25.50 5.01 21.49
C PHE A 665 -24.47 6.06 21.87
N ASP A 666 -24.37 6.35 23.16
CA ASP A 666 -23.31 7.20 23.69
C ASP A 666 -22.01 6.39 23.89
N TYR A 667 -20.89 7.08 24.04
CA TYR A 667 -19.63 6.45 24.41
C TYR A 667 -19.71 5.77 25.78
N SER A 668 -19.14 4.57 25.90
CA SER A 668 -19.07 3.85 27.18
C SER A 668 -18.18 4.59 28.19
N ASP A 669 -18.48 4.45 29.48
CA ASP A 669 -17.68 5.05 30.57
C ASP A 669 -16.19 4.65 30.49
N ALA A 670 -15.91 3.42 30.05
CA ALA A 670 -14.56 2.94 29.82
C ALA A 670 -13.85 3.75 28.71
N PHE A 671 -14.51 3.96 27.55
CA PHE A 671 -13.95 4.77 26.47
C PHE A 671 -13.76 6.24 26.89
N ARG A 672 -14.77 6.82 27.54
CA ARG A 672 -14.72 8.20 28.07
C ARG A 672 -13.53 8.41 29.00
N THR A 673 -13.29 7.45 29.89
CA THR A 673 -12.16 7.50 30.84
C THR A 673 -10.82 7.28 30.15
N SER A 674 -10.75 6.43 29.13
CA SER A 674 -9.50 6.05 28.46
C SER A 674 -9.01 7.00 27.37
N PHE A 675 -9.91 7.75 26.72
CA PHE A 675 -9.63 8.74 25.67
C PHE A 675 -9.93 10.20 26.10
N ASP A 676 -10.20 10.42 27.39
CA ASP A 676 -10.61 11.71 28.00
C ASP A 676 -11.77 12.43 27.26
N VAL A 677 -12.76 11.66 26.80
CA VAL A 677 -13.85 12.19 25.97
C VAL A 677 -14.99 12.74 26.82
N HIS A 678 -15.06 14.06 26.91
CA HIS A 678 -16.17 14.78 27.58
C HIS A 678 -17.43 14.93 26.72
N GLY A 679 -17.32 14.81 25.39
CA GLY A 679 -18.45 14.91 24.44
C GLY A 679 -19.20 13.59 24.21
N SER A 680 -20.22 13.61 23.35
CA SER A 680 -20.96 12.42 22.90
C SER A 680 -20.93 12.29 21.38
N PRO A 681 -21.18 11.10 20.79
CA PRO A 681 -21.27 10.91 19.35
C PRO A 681 -22.32 11.84 18.72
N TYR A 682 -22.06 12.31 17.50
CA TYR A 682 -22.87 13.39 16.92
C TYR A 682 -24.33 12.99 16.75
N CYS A 683 -24.61 11.80 16.20
CA CYS A 683 -25.99 11.37 16.03
C CYS A 683 -26.71 11.07 17.36
N TYR A 684 -26.01 10.63 18.40
CA TYR A 684 -26.59 10.48 19.74
C TYR A 684 -27.11 11.83 20.28
N VAL A 685 -26.29 12.88 20.13
CA VAL A 685 -26.70 14.26 20.47
C VAL A 685 -27.87 14.73 19.61
N THR A 686 -27.81 14.52 18.29
CA THR A 686 -28.89 14.88 17.35
C THR A 686 -30.22 14.24 17.72
N ILE A 687 -30.25 12.93 17.98
CA ILE A 687 -31.47 12.20 18.35
C ILE A 687 -32.01 12.67 19.70
N SER A 688 -31.14 12.89 20.69
CA SER A 688 -31.54 13.47 21.99
C SER A 688 -32.19 14.84 21.83
N GLN A 689 -31.63 15.70 20.97
CA GLN A 689 -32.17 17.04 20.70
C GLN A 689 -33.48 17.03 19.89
N LEU A 690 -33.66 16.07 18.98
CA LEU A 690 -34.93 15.87 18.27
C LEU A 690 -36.02 15.36 19.23
N ALA A 691 -35.71 14.36 20.06
CA ALA A 691 -36.63 13.79 21.04
C ALA A 691 -37.09 14.82 22.09
N ASN A 692 -36.19 15.68 22.56
CA ASN A 692 -36.51 16.76 23.51
C ASN A 692 -37.02 18.06 22.84
N ARG A 693 -37.13 18.09 21.51
CA ARG A 693 -37.62 19.21 20.68
C ARG A 693 -36.79 20.50 20.75
N THR A 694 -35.51 20.41 21.12
CA THR A 694 -34.56 21.53 20.97
C THR A 694 -33.99 21.64 19.55
N LEU A 695 -34.07 20.56 18.77
CA LEU A 695 -33.77 20.52 17.34
C LEU A 695 -35.02 20.14 16.54
N SER A 696 -35.10 20.59 15.29
CA SER A 696 -36.14 20.17 14.33
C SER A 696 -35.58 20.14 12.91
N ILE A 697 -35.84 19.05 12.19
CA ILE A 697 -35.38 18.85 10.81
C ILE A 697 -35.98 19.90 9.87
N ASN A 698 -37.24 20.29 10.05
CA ASN A 698 -37.96 21.31 9.25
C ASN A 698 -37.99 21.04 7.72
N VAL A 699 -38.03 19.77 7.32
CA VAL A 699 -38.19 19.35 5.91
C VAL A 699 -39.36 18.36 5.83
N PRO A 700 -40.62 18.82 5.71
CA PRO A 700 -41.79 17.94 5.84
C PRO A 700 -41.80 16.85 4.76
N GLY A 701 -42.11 15.59 5.12
CA GLY A 701 -42.25 14.48 4.15
C GLY A 701 -40.93 13.89 3.63
N TRP A 702 -39.79 14.26 4.23
CA TRP A 702 -38.47 13.72 3.90
C TRP A 702 -38.41 12.18 4.04
N GLU A 703 -39.19 11.63 4.96
CA GLU A 703 -39.31 10.21 5.27
C GLU A 703 -39.72 9.40 4.02
N GLN A 704 -40.66 9.96 3.23
CA GLN A 704 -41.18 9.35 2.00
C GLN A 704 -40.17 9.38 0.83
N VAL A 705 -39.18 10.27 0.89
CA VAL A 705 -38.08 10.33 -0.07
C VAL A 705 -36.98 9.37 0.36
N TYR A 706 -36.64 9.37 1.65
CA TYR A 706 -35.66 8.47 2.26
C TYR A 706 -36.04 6.98 2.02
N ALA A 707 -37.32 6.64 2.21
CA ALA A 707 -37.84 5.28 2.03
C ALA A 707 -37.80 4.75 0.58
N ARG A 708 -37.55 5.60 -0.43
CA ARG A 708 -37.31 5.16 -1.83
C ARG A 708 -35.95 4.50 -1.97
N HIS A 709 -34.98 4.93 -1.16
CA HIS A 709 -33.60 4.48 -1.21
C HIS A 709 -33.36 3.38 -0.16
N TYR A 710 -33.73 3.62 1.09
CA TYR A 710 -33.40 2.72 2.18
C TYR A 710 -34.65 2.12 2.84
N SER A 711 -34.66 0.79 2.93
CA SER A 711 -35.71 0.05 3.63
C SER A 711 -35.56 0.21 5.15
N CYS A 712 -36.70 0.30 5.82
CA CYS A 712 -36.79 0.35 7.27
C CYS A 712 -37.82 -0.68 7.74
N ALA A 713 -37.47 -1.47 8.76
CA ALA A 713 -38.39 -2.43 9.37
C ALA A 713 -39.26 -1.80 10.48
N SER A 714 -38.88 -0.61 10.97
CA SER A 714 -39.67 0.14 11.96
C SER A 714 -40.89 0.78 11.32
N THR A 715 -42.01 0.76 12.04
CA THR A 715 -43.27 1.41 11.67
C THR A 715 -43.34 2.87 12.16
N VAL A 716 -42.22 3.46 12.57
CA VAL A 716 -42.14 4.73 13.33
C VAL A 716 -41.26 5.77 12.62
N MET A 717 -40.99 5.61 11.32
CA MET A 717 -40.36 6.66 10.50
C MET A 717 -41.38 7.74 10.12
#